data_AF-A0A369K0W8-F1
#
_entry.id   AF-A0A369K0W8-F1
#
_cell.length_a   1.000
_cell.length_b   1.000
_cell.length_c   1.000
_cell.angle_alpha   90.00
_cell.angle_beta   90.00
_cell.angle_gamma   90.00
#
_symmetry.space_group_name_H-M   'P 1'
#
loop_
_entity.id
_entity.type
_entity.pdbx_description
1 polymer ?
#
loop_
_entity_poly.entity_id
_entity_poly.type
_entity_poly.pdbx_seq_one_letter_code
_entity_poly.pdbx_strand_id
1 'polypeptide(L)'
;MDVPFHSSGAISRAHYALVRAVESCTSSQSANQYLAAEIKSIRRQLSSPALSLEQCKECLIRLLYCYNTASHGFLPRDAFDFALSQAVSLAEASHSIGQKRIGYLFCAEVMPPNHELQLMLVNTLRKDLEHDSIPRICLALDNVIAFSNEDLIPAVQSRLHDLLSHNSPHVRRRALLAFRSLSSHQPELLIRIARQVIRRVEDRDLSVSSAALIGAVHLSKLNGAAANTELTVNDLLKATLISPSGYRTWFLNRVLHSLLFLGLSEDNIPNILEIVHSSSNTHDQSTLRATFLLLSGISAQSLLPFLPPGSQSPIDHIRHLITSSDPNDVYLFLSCLECMDPVLWAGTSPDIPAVLEGWEVERIMQLLESPDTLIRRITMRLLNRVDPGIIASFYSKAVETIPSGLSVHDINARAVRLLEIVETQSGEDGELYAKESRDLLLHLETFLPTDHPVLEIAVEQVLLHVRDASDSFRISCPTTLITFVVDTDTKLSQTMIVITAALVVEYCGKLSISPQDVLQGLASRLTSCRPSVQDVCLLALLRVAAECNEVPTNILNIVRELGARSGRHIKRRSEQFLMLVNERPTLTEIVRRARSSTLPDFLLALQDQKSHSASSSPVLTPSSSQNLLSASKLRYKAYDAPLPVPKLRIRRASSSPYSARSSRSESFSDDGHDSSSRAGLSLSIDPLSRTVTAGELTLAAGGKELERMANMPSNLDTSSLVSKKASVEELEARMDLIAFDSPFVSDPLEATSEADTDSELDVEHLWNSVEDGDSWGQIRLRVISADVPPFIGDLKIIISRTDGPTHAVLRLRESDEDSCLWRLRCGDARLRTEVKQMLTDEVDRA
;
A
#
# COMPACT_ATOMS: atom_id res chain seq x y z
N MET A 1 -2.21 -19.23 -10.81
CA MET A 1 -2.57 -19.96 -9.57
C MET A 1 -2.72 -21.42 -9.92
N ASP A 2 -1.65 -22.17 -9.69
CA ASP A 2 -1.53 -23.60 -9.99
C ASP A 2 -1.40 -24.44 -8.72
N VAL A 3 -1.69 -23.81 -7.57
CA VAL A 3 -1.80 -24.44 -6.25
C VAL A 3 -3.05 -25.34 -6.24
N PRO A 4 -2.93 -26.66 -6.00
CA PRO A 4 -4.07 -27.56 -5.98
C PRO A 4 -5.00 -27.31 -4.78
N PHE A 5 -6.25 -27.74 -4.89
CA PHE A 5 -7.30 -27.48 -3.89
C PHE A 5 -6.88 -27.78 -2.44
N HIS A 6 -6.18 -28.89 -2.19
CA HIS A 6 -5.78 -29.33 -0.84
C HIS A 6 -4.72 -28.44 -0.17
N SER A 7 -3.99 -27.60 -0.91
CA SER A 7 -3.04 -26.61 -0.37
C SER A 7 -3.49 -25.16 -0.63
N SER A 8 -4.70 -24.95 -1.15
CA SER A 8 -5.23 -23.62 -1.51
C SER A 8 -5.94 -22.86 -0.38
N GLY A 9 -6.07 -23.46 0.83
CA GLY A 9 -6.82 -22.88 1.95
C GLY A 9 -8.35 -22.75 1.73
N ALA A 10 -8.87 -23.12 0.56
CA ALA A 10 -10.26 -22.89 0.22
C ALA A 10 -11.21 -23.88 0.92
N ILE A 11 -12.12 -23.36 1.74
CA ILE A 11 -13.11 -24.15 2.50
C ILE A 11 -13.98 -25.10 1.66
N SER A 12 -14.17 -24.84 0.36
CA SER A 12 -14.91 -25.73 -0.53
C SER A 12 -14.41 -25.69 -1.97
N ARG A 13 -14.74 -26.72 -2.75
CA ARG A 13 -14.47 -26.76 -4.20
C ARG A 13 -15.20 -25.65 -4.96
N ALA A 14 -16.37 -25.20 -4.47
CA ALA A 14 -17.12 -24.10 -5.06
C ALA A 14 -16.50 -22.73 -4.71
N HIS A 15 -15.84 -22.60 -3.56
CA HIS A 15 -15.01 -21.44 -3.23
C HIS A 15 -13.74 -21.42 -4.12
N TYR A 16 -12.98 -22.52 -4.17
CA TYR A 16 -11.78 -22.64 -5.02
C TYR A 16 -12.06 -22.38 -6.51
N ALA A 17 -13.17 -22.90 -7.04
CA ALA A 17 -13.56 -22.66 -8.43
C ALA A 17 -13.90 -21.18 -8.71
N LEU A 18 -14.51 -20.48 -7.76
CA LEU A 18 -14.79 -19.04 -7.86
C LEU A 18 -13.49 -18.22 -7.89
N VAL A 19 -12.62 -18.44 -6.91
CA VAL A 19 -11.31 -17.77 -6.78
C VAL A 19 -10.50 -17.97 -8.07
N ARG A 20 -10.36 -19.22 -8.53
CA ARG A 20 -9.61 -19.53 -9.76
C ARG A 20 -10.24 -18.90 -11.02
N ALA A 21 -11.57 -18.81 -11.12
CA ALA A 21 -12.24 -18.18 -12.26
C ALA A 21 -12.05 -16.66 -12.29
N VAL A 22 -11.99 -16.02 -11.12
CA VAL A 22 -11.77 -14.58 -10.96
C VAL A 22 -10.31 -14.22 -11.20
N GLU A 23 -9.36 -14.95 -10.61
CA GLU A 23 -7.92 -14.68 -10.73
C GLU A 23 -7.32 -15.04 -12.10
N SER A 24 -7.97 -15.93 -12.87
CA SER A 24 -7.57 -16.22 -14.26
C SER A 24 -8.19 -15.26 -15.28
N CYS A 25 -9.00 -14.29 -14.87
CA CYS A 25 -9.51 -13.26 -15.76
C CYS A 25 -8.44 -12.21 -16.08
N THR A 26 -8.12 -12.05 -17.37
CA THR A 26 -7.28 -10.95 -17.88
C THR A 26 -7.97 -9.59 -17.86
N SER A 27 -9.24 -9.50 -17.44
CA SER A 27 -9.98 -8.24 -17.34
C SER A 27 -10.84 -8.17 -16.07
N SER A 28 -10.84 -7.00 -15.43
CA SER A 28 -11.74 -6.69 -14.30
C SER A 28 -13.22 -6.90 -14.68
N GLN A 29 -13.61 -6.58 -15.91
CA GLN A 29 -15.00 -6.71 -16.34
C GLN A 29 -15.49 -8.17 -16.45
N SER A 30 -14.62 -9.12 -16.83
CA SER A 30 -14.97 -10.55 -16.81
C SER A 30 -14.96 -11.11 -15.38
N ALA A 31 -14.03 -10.69 -14.53
CA ALA A 31 -14.02 -11.04 -13.11
C ALA A 31 -15.33 -10.61 -12.41
N ASN A 32 -15.72 -9.35 -12.59
CA ASN A 32 -16.96 -8.78 -12.06
C ASN A 32 -18.22 -9.56 -12.53
N GLN A 33 -18.23 -10.11 -13.75
CA GLN A 33 -19.34 -10.96 -14.23
C GLN A 33 -19.43 -12.30 -13.48
N TYR A 34 -18.30 -12.95 -13.17
CA TYR A 34 -18.29 -14.16 -12.34
C TYR A 34 -18.77 -13.87 -10.92
N LEU A 35 -18.32 -12.77 -10.30
CA LEU A 35 -18.79 -12.34 -8.98
C LEU A 35 -20.31 -12.09 -8.96
N ALA A 36 -20.84 -11.36 -9.95
CA ALA A 36 -22.28 -11.10 -10.05
C ALA A 36 -23.11 -12.37 -10.31
N ALA A 37 -22.59 -13.33 -11.08
CA ALA A 37 -23.22 -14.63 -11.28
C ALA A 37 -23.29 -15.44 -9.97
N GLU A 38 -22.23 -15.40 -9.15
CA GLU A 38 -22.17 -16.12 -7.89
C GLU A 38 -23.03 -15.48 -6.79
N ILE A 39 -23.03 -14.14 -6.64
CA ILE A 39 -23.96 -13.44 -5.72
C ILE A 39 -25.41 -13.84 -6.03
N LYS A 40 -25.77 -13.96 -7.31
CA LYS A 40 -27.09 -14.40 -7.78
C LYS A 40 -27.36 -15.90 -7.55
N SER A 41 -26.32 -16.72 -7.47
CA SER A 41 -26.40 -18.13 -7.07
C SER A 41 -26.66 -18.26 -5.57
N ILE A 42 -25.82 -17.64 -4.75
CA ILE A 42 -25.90 -17.66 -3.28
C ILE A 42 -27.22 -17.05 -2.79
N ARG A 43 -27.72 -15.98 -3.41
CA ARG A 43 -29.05 -15.41 -3.08
C ARG A 43 -30.19 -16.43 -3.20
N ARG A 44 -30.11 -17.37 -4.15
CA ARG A 44 -31.10 -18.47 -4.26
C ARG A 44 -30.90 -19.54 -3.19
N GLN A 45 -29.65 -19.82 -2.80
CA GLN A 45 -29.31 -20.78 -1.75
C GLN A 45 -29.79 -20.29 -0.38
N LEU A 46 -29.48 -19.04 0.00
CA LEU A 46 -29.93 -18.43 1.25
C LEU A 46 -31.45 -18.19 1.34
N SER A 47 -32.16 -18.27 0.20
CA SER A 47 -33.64 -18.26 0.15
C SER A 47 -34.26 -19.64 0.49
N SER A 48 -33.45 -20.68 0.70
CA SER A 48 -33.94 -22.01 1.10
C SER A 48 -34.24 -22.09 2.59
N PRO A 49 -35.46 -22.50 3.01
CA PRO A 49 -35.80 -22.66 4.44
C PRO A 49 -35.15 -23.90 5.09
N ALA A 50 -34.38 -24.69 4.35
CA ALA A 50 -33.74 -25.93 4.81
C ALA A 50 -32.20 -25.88 4.73
N LEU A 51 -31.61 -24.68 4.76
CA LEU A 51 -30.16 -24.46 4.74
C LEU A 51 -29.51 -24.88 6.07
N SER A 52 -28.38 -25.58 6.04
CA SER A 52 -27.61 -25.88 7.26
C SER A 52 -26.70 -24.71 7.68
N LEU A 53 -26.28 -24.68 8.95
CA LEU A 53 -25.38 -23.62 9.44
C LEU A 53 -23.99 -23.66 8.77
N GLU A 54 -23.48 -24.83 8.38
CA GLU A 54 -22.24 -24.95 7.59
C GLU A 54 -22.43 -24.47 6.14
N GLN A 55 -23.58 -24.75 5.52
CA GLN A 55 -23.92 -24.16 4.21
C GLN A 55 -24.05 -22.63 4.29
N CYS A 56 -24.55 -22.10 5.42
CA CYS A 56 -24.55 -20.67 5.70
C CYS A 56 -23.11 -20.12 5.81
N LYS A 57 -22.25 -20.75 6.61
CA LYS A 57 -20.81 -20.42 6.75
C LYS A 57 -20.12 -20.35 5.37
N GLU A 58 -20.29 -21.38 4.53
CA GLU A 58 -19.74 -21.40 3.17
C GLU A 58 -20.28 -20.26 2.30
N CYS A 59 -21.60 -20.03 2.31
CA CYS A 59 -22.23 -18.96 1.54
C CYS A 59 -21.70 -17.57 1.94
N LEU A 60 -21.57 -17.28 3.24
CA LEU A 60 -21.10 -15.99 3.74
C LEU A 60 -19.61 -15.76 3.44
N ILE A 61 -18.75 -16.79 3.53
CA ILE A 61 -17.34 -16.71 3.12
C ILE A 61 -17.23 -16.37 1.63
N ARG A 62 -18.03 -17.05 0.77
CA ARG A 62 -18.01 -16.81 -0.68
C ARG A 62 -18.56 -15.42 -1.03
N LEU A 63 -19.51 -14.89 -0.25
CA LEU A 63 -19.98 -13.50 -0.39
C LEU A 63 -18.94 -12.47 0.10
N LEU A 64 -18.19 -12.73 1.17
CA LEU A 64 -17.08 -11.87 1.62
C LEU A 64 -15.98 -11.77 0.57
N TYR A 65 -15.63 -12.87 -0.10
CA TYR A 65 -14.74 -12.84 -1.26
C TYR A 65 -15.34 -11.97 -2.39
N CYS A 66 -16.62 -12.14 -2.72
CA CYS A 66 -17.29 -11.30 -3.72
C CYS A 66 -17.36 -9.81 -3.34
N TYR A 67 -17.40 -9.47 -2.05
CA TYR A 67 -17.37 -8.09 -1.56
C TYR A 67 -15.98 -7.48 -1.73
N ASN A 68 -14.95 -8.17 -1.21
CA ASN A 68 -13.57 -7.66 -1.19
C ASN A 68 -12.88 -7.67 -2.57
N THR A 69 -13.32 -8.50 -3.52
CA THR A 69 -12.73 -8.59 -4.88
C THR A 69 -13.54 -7.84 -5.95
N ALA A 70 -14.71 -7.30 -5.63
CA ALA A 70 -15.48 -6.51 -6.59
C ALA A 70 -14.77 -5.18 -6.92
N SER A 71 -14.76 -4.80 -8.19
CA SER A 71 -14.19 -3.50 -8.60
C SER A 71 -15.00 -2.34 -8.00
N HIS A 72 -14.33 -1.31 -7.48
CA HIS A 72 -14.98 -0.20 -6.77
C HIS A 72 -16.09 0.47 -7.61
N GLY A 73 -17.33 0.43 -7.10
CA GLY A 73 -18.51 0.96 -7.78
C GLY A 73 -19.22 0.01 -8.75
N PHE A 74 -18.76 -1.24 -8.91
CA PHE A 74 -19.46 -2.25 -9.72
C PHE A 74 -20.74 -2.77 -9.04
N LEU A 75 -20.71 -2.98 -7.73
CA LEU A 75 -21.86 -3.43 -6.95
C LEU A 75 -22.61 -2.23 -6.33
N PRO A 76 -23.96 -2.24 -6.30
CA PRO A 76 -24.73 -1.37 -5.42
C PRO A 76 -24.32 -1.58 -3.95
N ARG A 77 -24.51 -0.56 -3.10
CA ARG A 77 -24.24 -0.68 -1.65
C ARG A 77 -25.10 -1.79 -1.05
N ASP A 78 -26.40 -1.75 -1.36
CA ASP A 78 -27.45 -2.64 -0.88
C ASP A 78 -27.43 -4.05 -1.54
N ALA A 79 -26.30 -4.44 -2.13
CA ALA A 79 -26.19 -5.67 -2.92
C ALA A 79 -26.26 -6.95 -2.07
N PHE A 80 -25.92 -6.87 -0.79
CA PHE A 80 -25.69 -8.02 0.10
C PHE A 80 -26.71 -8.15 1.25
N ASP A 81 -27.58 -7.16 1.44
CA ASP A 81 -28.56 -7.06 2.55
C ASP A 81 -29.38 -8.34 2.75
N PHE A 82 -29.69 -9.02 1.64
CA PHE A 82 -30.40 -10.31 1.58
C PHE A 82 -29.75 -11.45 2.41
N ALA A 83 -28.48 -11.30 2.79
CA ALA A 83 -27.72 -12.27 3.58
C ALA A 83 -27.53 -11.85 5.06
N LEU A 84 -27.81 -10.59 5.41
CA LEU A 84 -27.57 -10.08 6.78
C LEU A 84 -28.41 -10.80 7.83
N SER A 85 -29.66 -11.17 7.52
CA SER A 85 -30.50 -11.92 8.47
C SER A 85 -29.98 -13.33 8.75
N GLN A 86 -29.38 -13.99 7.75
CA GLN A 86 -28.74 -15.30 7.87
C GLN A 86 -27.39 -15.19 8.59
N ALA A 87 -26.64 -14.10 8.40
CA ALA A 87 -25.40 -13.82 9.13
C ALA A 87 -25.65 -13.56 10.62
N VAL A 88 -26.64 -12.75 10.97
CA VAL A 88 -27.05 -12.53 12.37
C VAL A 88 -27.59 -13.82 13.00
N SER A 89 -28.37 -14.61 12.25
CA SER A 89 -28.84 -15.94 12.71
C SER A 89 -27.67 -16.91 12.97
N LEU A 90 -26.65 -16.94 12.10
CA LEU A 90 -25.43 -17.73 12.31
C LEU A 90 -24.61 -17.23 13.52
N ALA A 91 -24.54 -15.90 13.71
CA ALA A 91 -23.89 -15.28 14.85
C ALA A 91 -24.63 -15.55 16.17
N GLU A 92 -25.96 -15.65 16.18
CA GLU A 92 -26.75 -15.93 17.40
C GLU A 92 -26.83 -17.43 17.72
N ALA A 93 -27.34 -18.22 16.79
CA ALA A 93 -27.80 -19.58 17.05
C ALA A 93 -26.69 -20.65 17.04
N SER A 94 -25.50 -20.35 16.52
CA SER A 94 -24.44 -21.34 16.42
C SER A 94 -23.79 -21.66 17.78
N HIS A 95 -23.46 -22.94 17.98
CA HIS A 95 -22.59 -23.41 19.07
C HIS A 95 -21.10 -23.43 18.68
N SER A 96 -20.76 -23.34 17.39
CA SER A 96 -19.38 -23.36 16.89
C SER A 96 -18.79 -21.95 16.85
N ILE A 97 -17.59 -21.79 17.43
CA ILE A 97 -16.85 -20.53 17.48
C ILE A 97 -16.51 -20.06 16.05
N GLY A 98 -16.14 -20.99 15.16
CA GLY A 98 -15.81 -20.67 13.76
C GLY A 98 -17.02 -20.17 12.96
N GLN A 99 -18.19 -20.82 13.13
CA GLN A 99 -19.45 -20.33 12.54
C GLN A 99 -19.84 -18.96 13.09
N LYS A 100 -19.81 -18.75 14.42
CA LYS A 100 -20.05 -17.44 15.04
C LYS A 100 -19.11 -16.37 14.49
N ARG A 101 -17.81 -16.67 14.38
CA ARG A 101 -16.79 -15.75 13.85
C ARG A 101 -17.13 -15.29 12.43
N ILE A 102 -17.57 -16.20 11.55
CA ILE A 102 -18.00 -15.84 10.19
C ILE A 102 -19.31 -15.04 10.17
N GLY A 103 -20.30 -15.38 11.00
CA GLY A 103 -21.54 -14.60 11.11
C GLY A 103 -21.28 -13.16 11.59
N TYR A 104 -20.43 -13.02 12.61
CA TYR A 104 -19.95 -11.72 13.10
C TYR A 104 -19.17 -10.94 12.03
N LEU A 105 -18.15 -11.55 11.41
CA LEU A 105 -17.31 -10.93 10.37
C LEU A 105 -18.14 -10.48 9.16
N PHE A 106 -19.17 -11.25 8.77
CA PHE A 106 -20.06 -10.84 7.68
C PHE A 106 -20.88 -9.60 8.05
N CYS A 107 -21.43 -9.53 9.27
CA CYS A 107 -22.15 -8.34 9.72
C CYS A 107 -21.21 -7.13 9.80
N ALA A 108 -20.00 -7.34 10.33
CA ALA A 108 -18.94 -6.35 10.45
C ALA A 108 -18.57 -5.64 9.13
N GLU A 109 -18.26 -6.42 8.09
CA GLU A 109 -17.78 -5.87 6.80
C GLU A 109 -18.91 -5.28 5.95
N VAL A 110 -20.15 -5.78 6.10
CA VAL A 110 -21.24 -5.57 5.13
C VAL A 110 -22.42 -4.75 5.67
N MET A 111 -22.67 -4.74 6.99
CA MET A 111 -23.86 -4.10 7.55
C MET A 111 -23.69 -2.56 7.62
N PRO A 112 -24.60 -1.76 7.01
CA PRO A 112 -24.54 -0.32 7.14
C PRO A 112 -24.86 0.13 8.58
N PRO A 113 -24.31 1.26 9.05
CA PRO A 113 -24.26 1.63 10.48
C PRO A 113 -25.61 2.02 11.12
N ASN A 114 -26.72 1.94 10.38
CA ASN A 114 -28.09 2.21 10.84
C ASN A 114 -29.06 1.06 10.46
N HIS A 115 -28.55 -0.17 10.26
CA HIS A 115 -29.36 -1.29 9.79
C HIS A 115 -30.28 -1.87 10.89
N GLU A 116 -31.52 -2.26 10.54
CA GLU A 116 -32.51 -2.72 11.53
C GLU A 116 -32.05 -3.90 12.41
N LEU A 117 -31.20 -4.78 11.86
CA LEU A 117 -30.66 -5.95 12.57
C LEU A 117 -29.52 -5.62 13.54
N GLN A 118 -29.00 -4.39 13.55
CA GLN A 118 -27.89 -3.97 14.41
C GLN A 118 -28.22 -4.16 15.90
N LEU A 119 -29.47 -3.89 16.30
CA LEU A 119 -29.96 -4.13 17.67
C LEU A 119 -30.00 -5.63 18.04
N MET A 120 -30.22 -6.53 17.07
CA MET A 120 -30.10 -7.97 17.30
C MET A 120 -28.64 -8.38 17.49
N LEU A 121 -27.71 -7.79 16.73
CA LEU A 121 -26.27 -8.03 16.88
C LEU A 121 -25.75 -7.53 18.23
N VAL A 122 -26.16 -6.32 18.67
CA VAL A 122 -25.91 -5.76 20.01
C VAL A 122 -26.38 -6.72 21.11
N ASN A 123 -27.61 -7.23 21.01
CA ASN A 123 -28.16 -8.18 21.98
C ASN A 123 -27.42 -9.54 21.96
N THR A 124 -26.92 -9.96 20.80
CA THR A 124 -26.14 -11.21 20.64
C THR A 124 -24.75 -11.07 21.26
N LEU A 125 -24.06 -9.95 21.04
CA LEU A 125 -22.79 -9.63 21.69
C LEU A 125 -22.95 -9.59 23.22
N ARG A 126 -24.02 -8.98 23.73
CA ARG A 126 -24.33 -8.99 25.17
C ARG A 126 -24.47 -10.41 25.72
N LYS A 127 -25.26 -11.29 25.08
CA LYS A 127 -25.41 -12.70 25.46
C LYS A 127 -24.07 -13.46 25.44
N ASP A 128 -23.22 -13.17 24.46
CA ASP A 128 -21.91 -13.84 24.32
C ASP A 128 -20.88 -13.35 25.36
N LEU A 129 -20.97 -12.09 25.82
CA LEU A 129 -20.18 -11.56 26.95
C LEU A 129 -20.67 -12.06 28.32
N GLU A 130 -21.97 -12.36 28.45
CA GLU A 130 -22.58 -12.91 29.67
C GLU A 130 -22.23 -14.41 29.89
N HIS A 131 -21.82 -15.12 28.85
CA HIS A 131 -21.54 -16.57 28.86
C HIS A 131 -20.21 -16.95 29.55
N ASP A 132 -20.14 -18.13 30.18
CA ASP A 132 -18.94 -18.62 30.90
C ASP A 132 -17.75 -19.08 30.03
N SER A 133 -17.88 -19.03 28.70
CA SER A 133 -16.90 -19.64 27.78
C SER A 133 -15.88 -18.61 27.33
N ILE A 134 -14.63 -18.73 27.78
CA ILE A 134 -13.56 -17.76 27.49
C ILE A 134 -13.43 -17.45 25.98
N PRO A 135 -13.40 -18.43 25.05
CA PRO A 135 -13.36 -18.13 23.62
C PRO A 135 -14.58 -17.35 23.10
N ARG A 136 -15.77 -17.55 23.69
CA ARG A 136 -17.01 -16.86 23.33
C ARG A 136 -17.03 -15.42 23.84
N ILE A 137 -16.58 -15.20 25.08
CA ILE A 137 -16.33 -13.86 25.64
C ILE A 137 -15.29 -13.13 24.78
N CYS A 138 -14.15 -13.75 24.47
CA CYS A 138 -13.10 -13.15 23.66
C CYS A 138 -13.59 -12.77 22.26
N LEU A 139 -14.34 -13.65 21.57
CA LEU A 139 -14.92 -13.36 20.26
C LEU A 139 -15.88 -12.16 20.30
N ALA A 140 -16.71 -12.05 21.34
CA ALA A 140 -17.61 -10.91 21.50
C ALA A 140 -16.84 -9.61 21.82
N LEU A 141 -15.80 -9.68 22.67
CA LEU A 141 -14.94 -8.52 22.94
C LEU A 141 -14.17 -8.06 21.69
N ASP A 142 -13.64 -8.99 20.88
CA ASP A 142 -12.95 -8.65 19.63
C ASP A 142 -13.87 -7.93 18.64
N ASN A 143 -15.15 -8.32 18.59
CA ASN A 143 -16.15 -7.60 17.82
C ASN A 143 -16.52 -6.23 18.40
N VAL A 144 -16.60 -6.08 19.73
CA VAL A 144 -16.81 -4.75 20.38
C VAL A 144 -15.59 -3.84 20.21
N ILE A 145 -14.38 -4.39 20.07
CA ILE A 145 -13.16 -3.63 19.77
C ILE A 145 -13.20 -3.10 18.34
N ALA A 146 -13.51 -3.94 17.36
CA ALA A 146 -13.46 -3.58 15.94
C ALA A 146 -14.71 -2.82 15.45
N PHE A 147 -15.90 -3.11 16.01
CA PHE A 147 -17.19 -2.58 15.56
C PHE A 147 -17.94 -1.92 16.72
N SER A 148 -17.34 -0.86 17.26
CA SER A 148 -17.94 -0.04 18.33
C SER A 148 -19.00 0.93 17.77
N ASN A 149 -20.11 1.06 18.48
CA ASN A 149 -21.22 1.98 18.20
C ASN A 149 -21.84 2.44 19.54
N GLU A 150 -22.55 3.56 19.54
CA GLU A 150 -23.26 4.10 20.72
C GLU A 150 -24.25 3.09 21.31
N ASP A 151 -25.02 2.38 20.49
CA ASP A 151 -26.02 1.38 20.94
C ASP A 151 -25.42 0.20 21.73
N LEU A 152 -24.14 -0.11 21.53
CA LEU A 152 -23.47 -1.16 22.31
C LEU A 152 -23.28 -0.74 23.77
N ILE A 153 -23.00 0.54 24.02
CA ILE A 153 -22.60 1.07 25.33
C ILE A 153 -23.59 0.65 26.44
N PRO A 154 -24.90 0.97 26.38
CA PRO A 154 -25.84 0.59 27.44
C PRO A 154 -26.04 -0.93 27.56
N ALA A 155 -25.81 -1.68 26.49
CA ALA A 155 -25.95 -3.14 26.49
C ALA A 155 -24.75 -3.87 27.13
N VAL A 156 -23.52 -3.34 26.99
CA VAL A 156 -22.30 -4.06 27.41
C VAL A 156 -21.55 -3.42 28.59
N GLN A 157 -21.70 -2.11 28.86
CA GLN A 157 -20.86 -1.37 29.82
C GLN A 157 -20.75 -2.04 31.20
N SER A 158 -21.88 -2.49 31.76
CA SER A 158 -21.90 -3.14 33.08
C SER A 158 -21.06 -4.42 33.09
N ARG A 159 -21.28 -5.31 32.10
CA ARG A 159 -20.55 -6.57 31.98
C ARG A 159 -19.06 -6.36 31.65
N LEU A 160 -18.72 -5.38 30.81
CA LEU A 160 -17.32 -5.04 30.54
C LEU A 160 -16.56 -4.66 31.83
N HIS A 161 -17.20 -3.94 32.75
CA HIS A 161 -16.58 -3.55 34.01
C HIS A 161 -16.18 -4.75 34.89
N ASP A 162 -17.01 -5.80 34.93
CA ASP A 162 -16.67 -7.06 35.60
C ASP A 162 -15.49 -7.77 34.92
N LEU A 163 -15.48 -7.79 33.58
CA LEU A 163 -14.46 -8.47 32.78
C LEU A 163 -13.05 -7.87 32.94
N LEU A 164 -12.93 -6.60 33.35
CA LEU A 164 -11.64 -5.99 33.77
C LEU A 164 -10.99 -6.69 34.98
N SER A 165 -11.75 -7.51 35.71
CA SER A 165 -11.27 -8.29 36.87
C SER A 165 -11.32 -9.81 36.65
N HIS A 166 -11.54 -10.25 35.42
CA HIS A 166 -11.62 -11.67 35.07
C HIS A 166 -10.27 -12.41 35.24
N ASN A 167 -10.34 -13.70 35.57
CA ASN A 167 -9.16 -14.54 35.84
C ASN A 167 -8.26 -14.71 34.60
N SER A 168 -8.86 -14.93 33.42
CA SER A 168 -8.11 -15.08 32.16
C SER A 168 -7.51 -13.74 31.67
N PRO A 169 -6.21 -13.67 31.35
CA PRO A 169 -5.58 -12.44 30.86
C PRO A 169 -6.11 -12.00 29.50
N HIS A 170 -6.35 -12.92 28.56
CA HIS A 170 -6.90 -12.60 27.23
C HIS A 170 -8.22 -11.81 27.34
N VAL A 171 -9.06 -12.13 28.33
CA VAL A 171 -10.31 -11.41 28.64
C VAL A 171 -10.04 -10.02 29.24
N ARG A 172 -9.13 -9.89 30.21
CA ARG A 172 -8.77 -8.57 30.80
C ARG A 172 -8.21 -7.61 29.75
N ARG A 173 -7.27 -8.09 28.92
CA ARG A 173 -6.66 -7.36 27.81
C ARG A 173 -7.75 -6.84 26.86
N ARG A 174 -8.63 -7.74 26.40
CA ARG A 174 -9.71 -7.40 25.47
C ARG A 174 -10.75 -6.46 26.09
N ALA A 175 -11.07 -6.60 27.38
CA ALA A 175 -11.97 -5.69 28.08
C ALA A 175 -11.41 -4.25 28.14
N LEU A 176 -10.11 -4.08 28.40
CA LEU A 176 -9.44 -2.77 28.36
C LEU A 176 -9.50 -2.15 26.95
N LEU A 177 -9.24 -2.94 25.90
CA LEU A 177 -9.31 -2.48 24.52
C LEU A 177 -10.76 -2.17 24.07
N ALA A 178 -11.76 -2.92 24.56
CA ALA A 178 -13.17 -2.65 24.30
C ALA A 178 -13.62 -1.31 24.92
N PHE A 179 -13.23 -1.03 26.17
CA PHE A 179 -13.45 0.29 26.78
C PHE A 179 -12.75 1.42 26.01
N ARG A 180 -11.53 1.20 25.51
CA ARG A 180 -10.85 2.16 24.63
C ARG A 180 -11.63 2.40 23.34
N SER A 181 -12.10 1.36 22.66
CA SER A 181 -12.86 1.50 21.41
C SER A 181 -14.17 2.27 21.63
N LEU A 182 -14.97 1.87 22.63
CA LEU A 182 -16.22 2.56 22.99
C LEU A 182 -15.99 4.01 23.46
N SER A 183 -14.80 4.35 24.00
CA SER A 183 -14.47 5.71 24.41
C SER A 183 -14.29 6.70 23.25
N SER A 184 -14.23 6.23 22.00
CA SER A 184 -14.30 7.10 20.82
C SER A 184 -15.68 7.77 20.66
N HIS A 185 -16.74 7.08 21.08
CA HIS A 185 -18.12 7.59 21.08
C HIS A 185 -18.45 8.30 22.40
N GLN A 186 -18.11 7.70 23.54
CA GLN A 186 -18.34 8.31 24.87
C GLN A 186 -17.06 8.31 25.73
N PRO A 187 -16.28 9.41 25.76
CA PRO A 187 -14.99 9.45 26.48
C PRO A 187 -15.11 9.25 28.00
N GLU A 188 -16.26 9.57 28.59
CA GLU A 188 -16.54 9.31 30.01
C GLU A 188 -16.34 7.85 30.42
N LEU A 189 -16.55 6.89 29.52
CA LEU A 189 -16.43 5.45 29.82
C LEU A 189 -15.03 5.10 30.31
N LEU A 190 -14.01 5.64 29.64
CA LEU A 190 -12.60 5.41 30.00
C LEU A 190 -12.25 6.15 31.29
N ILE A 191 -12.72 7.39 31.44
CA ILE A 191 -12.52 8.24 32.62
C ILE A 191 -13.04 7.53 33.89
N ARG A 192 -14.24 6.94 33.84
CA ARG A 192 -14.85 6.20 34.96
C ARG A 192 -14.00 5.01 35.41
N ILE A 193 -13.30 4.34 34.49
CA ILE A 193 -12.42 3.18 34.79
C ILE A 193 -10.94 3.54 35.00
N ALA A 194 -10.55 4.82 35.02
CA ALA A 194 -9.15 5.23 35.02
C ALA A 194 -8.29 4.59 36.13
N ARG A 195 -8.83 4.43 37.35
CA ARG A 195 -8.16 3.73 38.46
C ARG A 195 -7.90 2.25 38.17
N GLN A 196 -8.81 1.60 37.45
CA GLN A 196 -8.67 0.21 37.00
C GLN A 196 -7.63 0.10 35.89
N VAL A 197 -7.58 1.07 34.96
CA VAL A 197 -6.56 1.13 33.89
C VAL A 197 -5.16 1.27 34.50
N ILE A 198 -4.94 2.25 35.39
CA ILE A 198 -3.66 2.45 36.09
C ILE A 198 -3.22 1.16 36.80
N ARG A 199 -4.12 0.54 37.58
CA ARG A 199 -3.84 -0.72 38.29
C ARG A 199 -3.54 -1.91 37.36
N ARG A 200 -3.91 -1.85 36.08
CA ARG A 200 -3.61 -2.89 35.08
C ARG A 200 -2.31 -2.65 34.32
N VAL A 201 -1.68 -1.48 34.45
CA VAL A 201 -0.31 -1.25 33.96
C VAL A 201 0.69 -2.19 34.66
N GLU A 202 0.42 -2.53 35.93
CA GLU A 202 1.19 -3.48 36.74
C GLU A 202 0.59 -4.91 36.75
N ASP A 203 -0.20 -5.29 35.73
CA ASP A 203 -0.71 -6.67 35.65
C ASP A 203 0.44 -7.66 35.39
N ARG A 204 0.32 -8.89 35.91
CA ARG A 204 1.34 -9.95 35.77
C ARG A 204 1.53 -10.38 34.31
N ASP A 205 0.53 -10.14 33.48
CA ASP A 205 0.51 -10.47 32.07
C ASP A 205 0.87 -9.24 31.23
N LEU A 206 1.98 -9.32 30.47
CA LEU A 206 2.48 -8.21 29.66
C LEU A 206 1.52 -7.80 28.53
N SER A 207 0.64 -8.69 28.07
CA SER A 207 -0.39 -8.37 27.07
C SER A 207 -1.55 -7.56 27.68
N VAL A 208 -1.90 -7.83 28.94
CA VAL A 208 -2.84 -7.01 29.72
C VAL A 208 -2.25 -5.65 30.06
N SER A 209 -0.98 -5.61 30.50
CA SER A 209 -0.25 -4.37 30.77
C SER A 209 -0.12 -3.50 29.50
N SER A 210 0.22 -4.10 28.36
CA SER A 210 0.25 -3.41 27.05
C SER A 210 -1.09 -2.77 26.68
N ALA A 211 -2.22 -3.45 26.91
CA ALA A 211 -3.54 -2.84 26.71
C ALA A 211 -3.86 -1.73 27.73
N ALA A 212 -3.41 -1.86 28.98
CA ALA A 212 -3.56 -0.84 30.01
C ALA A 212 -2.73 0.43 29.71
N LEU A 213 -1.49 0.26 29.23
CA LEU A 213 -0.62 1.35 28.76
C LEU A 213 -1.27 2.16 27.64
N ILE A 214 -1.83 1.47 26.64
CA ILE A 214 -2.57 2.13 25.55
C ILE A 214 -3.81 2.86 26.11
N GLY A 215 -4.51 2.28 27.08
CA GLY A 215 -5.60 2.96 27.80
C GLY A 215 -5.14 4.22 28.56
N ALA A 216 -3.98 4.16 29.22
CA ALA A 216 -3.40 5.30 29.96
C ALA A 216 -3.00 6.46 29.02
N VAL A 217 -2.43 6.16 27.86
CA VAL A 217 -2.09 7.15 26.80
C VAL A 217 -3.35 7.81 26.20
N HIS A 218 -4.48 7.12 26.19
CA HIS A 218 -5.76 7.75 25.83
C HIS A 218 -6.37 8.55 26.99
N LEU A 219 -6.18 8.13 28.24
CA LEU A 219 -6.63 8.88 29.42
C LEU A 219 -5.92 10.22 29.62
N SER A 220 -4.60 10.28 29.41
CA SER A 220 -3.84 11.54 29.54
C SER A 220 -4.38 12.61 28.58
N LYS A 221 -4.64 12.23 27.32
CA LYS A 221 -5.21 13.08 26.27
C LYS A 221 -6.63 13.58 26.57
N LEU A 222 -7.41 12.85 27.37
CA LEU A 222 -8.79 13.22 27.73
C LEU A 222 -8.89 14.07 29.01
N ASN A 223 -8.07 13.78 30.03
CA ASN A 223 -8.22 14.36 31.36
C ASN A 223 -7.14 15.38 31.77
N GLY A 224 -5.98 15.42 31.11
CA GLY A 224 -4.82 16.26 31.48
C GLY A 224 -4.13 15.91 32.81
N ALA A 225 -4.85 15.33 33.78
CA ALA A 225 -4.34 14.91 35.09
C ALA A 225 -3.51 13.60 35.00
N ALA A 226 -2.38 13.66 34.30
CA ALA A 226 -1.55 12.50 33.94
C ALA A 226 -0.52 12.06 35.01
N ALA A 227 -0.28 12.85 36.06
CA ALA A 227 0.82 12.63 37.02
C ALA A 227 0.87 11.20 37.61
N ASN A 228 -0.28 10.63 38.00
CA ASN A 228 -0.31 9.26 38.55
C ASN A 228 -0.05 8.18 37.48
N THR A 229 -0.45 8.40 36.23
CA THR A 229 -0.12 7.50 35.10
C THR A 229 1.35 7.61 34.71
N GLU A 230 1.90 8.83 34.68
CA GLU A 230 3.28 9.12 34.32
C GLU A 230 4.25 8.42 35.29
N LEU A 231 4.04 8.55 36.61
CA LEU A 231 4.86 7.90 37.63
C LEU A 231 4.85 6.37 37.48
N THR A 232 3.67 5.73 37.41
CA THR A 232 3.56 4.27 37.26
C THR A 232 4.25 3.75 35.99
N VAL A 233 4.17 4.48 34.86
CA VAL A 233 4.85 4.06 33.62
C VAL A 233 6.37 4.31 33.67
N ASN A 234 6.81 5.36 34.36
CA ASN A 234 8.23 5.62 34.61
C ASN A 234 8.88 4.59 35.55
N ASP A 235 8.15 4.04 36.52
CA ASP A 235 8.64 2.94 37.36
C ASP A 235 8.52 1.57 36.65
N LEU A 236 7.52 1.37 35.79
CA LEU A 236 7.41 0.19 34.93
C LEU A 236 8.62 0.06 33.98
N LEU A 237 9.18 1.18 33.48
CA LEU A 237 10.41 1.16 32.69
C LEU A 237 11.56 0.51 33.47
N LYS A 238 11.80 0.94 34.71
CA LYS A 238 12.83 0.40 35.61
C LYS A 238 12.63 -1.10 35.85
N ALA A 239 11.38 -1.52 36.11
CA ALA A 239 11.03 -2.93 36.29
C ALA A 239 11.23 -3.78 35.01
N THR A 240 10.97 -3.20 33.84
CA THR A 240 11.10 -3.89 32.54
C THR A 240 12.57 -4.21 32.22
N LEU A 241 13.50 -3.32 32.56
CA LEU A 241 14.93 -3.50 32.30
C LEU A 241 15.55 -4.64 33.13
N ILE A 242 15.04 -4.84 34.35
CA ILE A 242 15.49 -5.90 35.26
C ILE A 242 14.98 -7.29 34.83
N SER A 243 13.86 -7.36 34.09
CA SER A 243 13.19 -8.62 33.70
C SER A 243 13.94 -9.40 32.60
N PRO A 244 14.06 -10.75 32.68
CA PRO A 244 14.83 -11.56 31.72
C PRO A 244 14.30 -11.50 30.26
N SER A 245 15.17 -11.90 29.33
CA SER A 245 15.23 -11.34 27.96
C SER A 245 14.10 -11.67 27.00
N GLY A 246 13.45 -12.85 27.08
CA GLY A 246 12.65 -13.40 25.97
C GLY A 246 11.51 -12.52 25.43
N TYR A 247 10.83 -11.76 26.29
CA TYR A 247 9.72 -10.86 25.89
C TYR A 247 10.06 -9.37 26.06
N ARG A 248 11.34 -9.03 26.32
CA ARG A 248 11.75 -7.69 26.74
C ARG A 248 11.55 -6.63 25.64
N THR A 249 12.03 -6.86 24.42
CA THR A 249 12.02 -5.85 23.32
C THR A 249 10.61 -5.35 22.95
N TRP A 250 9.64 -6.24 22.71
CA TRP A 250 8.28 -5.83 22.33
C TRP A 250 7.60 -5.00 23.43
N PHE A 251 7.77 -5.41 24.69
CA PHE A 251 7.15 -4.73 25.83
C PHE A 251 7.87 -3.41 26.16
N LEU A 252 9.20 -3.38 26.08
CA LEU A 252 10.00 -2.17 26.23
C LEU A 252 9.61 -1.13 25.17
N ASN A 253 9.48 -1.51 23.90
CA ASN A 253 8.97 -0.62 22.86
C ASN A 253 7.56 -0.09 23.17
N ARG A 254 6.66 -0.90 23.74
CA ARG A 254 5.34 -0.44 24.19
C ARG A 254 5.45 0.60 25.32
N VAL A 255 6.36 0.42 26.28
CA VAL A 255 6.61 1.37 27.37
C VAL A 255 7.22 2.67 26.82
N LEU A 256 8.26 2.60 25.98
CA LEU A 256 8.89 3.76 25.35
C LEU A 256 7.88 4.59 24.51
N HIS A 257 7.08 3.94 23.67
CA HIS A 257 6.00 4.61 22.93
C HIS A 257 4.90 5.19 23.83
N SER A 258 4.73 4.70 25.06
CA SER A 258 3.76 5.26 26.01
C SER A 258 4.32 6.49 26.71
N LEU A 259 5.60 6.46 27.11
CA LEU A 259 6.33 7.58 27.70
C LEU A 259 6.38 8.79 26.74
N LEU A 260 6.48 8.57 25.42
CA LEU A 260 6.40 9.63 24.40
C LEU A 260 5.11 10.50 24.48
N PHE A 261 4.01 9.98 25.07
CA PHE A 261 2.76 10.72 25.30
C PHE A 261 2.46 11.02 26.77
N LEU A 262 3.28 10.54 27.71
CA LEU A 262 3.05 10.66 29.15
C LEU A 262 4.11 11.50 29.87
N GLY A 263 5.30 11.67 29.30
CA GLY A 263 6.46 12.28 29.94
C GLY A 263 7.48 11.24 30.41
N LEU A 264 8.77 11.57 30.26
CA LEU A 264 9.86 10.86 30.94
C LEU A 264 10.30 11.69 32.14
N SER A 265 10.39 11.06 33.31
CA SER A 265 11.04 11.64 34.49
C SER A 265 12.55 11.75 34.28
N GLU A 266 13.18 12.85 34.72
CA GLU A 266 14.63 13.06 34.58
C GLU A 266 15.46 11.94 35.24
N ASP A 267 14.94 11.32 36.32
CA ASP A 267 15.50 10.13 36.98
C ASP A 267 15.75 8.93 36.03
N ASN A 268 15.00 8.85 34.91
CA ASN A 268 15.10 7.77 33.94
C ASN A 268 16.01 8.09 32.74
N ILE A 269 16.56 9.31 32.61
CA ILE A 269 17.46 9.65 31.49
C ILE A 269 18.67 8.70 31.40
N PRO A 270 19.37 8.34 32.50
CA PRO A 270 20.45 7.34 32.45
C PRO A 270 20.00 5.98 31.91
N ASN A 271 18.78 5.54 32.28
CA ASN A 271 18.21 4.27 31.82
C ASN A 271 17.94 4.29 30.31
N ILE A 272 17.50 5.43 29.76
CA ILE A 272 17.33 5.59 28.30
C ILE A 272 18.68 5.53 27.57
N LEU A 273 19.74 6.12 28.13
CA LEU A 273 21.10 6.06 27.55
C LEU A 273 21.67 4.63 27.59
N GLU A 274 21.41 3.86 28.65
CA GLU A 274 21.76 2.43 28.70
C GLU A 274 20.98 1.59 27.67
N ILE A 275 19.71 1.93 27.40
CA ILE A 275 18.94 1.31 26.32
C ILE A 275 19.53 1.66 24.95
N VAL A 276 19.98 2.90 24.71
CA VAL A 276 20.68 3.26 23.45
C VAL A 276 21.95 2.42 23.26
N HIS A 277 22.78 2.29 24.31
CA HIS A 277 23.98 1.47 24.26
C HIS A 277 23.68 0.00 23.97
N SER A 278 22.76 -0.60 24.72
CA SER A 278 22.41 -2.02 24.58
C SER A 278 21.69 -2.33 23.26
N SER A 279 20.72 -1.51 22.83
CA SER A 279 20.02 -1.70 21.56
C SER A 279 20.95 -1.56 20.34
N SER A 280 21.95 -0.68 20.40
CA SER A 280 23.00 -0.61 19.40
C SER A 280 23.83 -1.90 19.34
N ASN A 281 24.26 -2.43 20.49
CA ASN A 281 25.06 -3.65 20.55
C ASN A 281 24.28 -4.92 20.13
N THR A 282 22.95 -4.92 20.24
CA THR A 282 22.08 -6.01 19.76
C THR A 282 21.50 -5.76 18.37
N HIS A 283 21.87 -4.66 17.71
CA HIS A 283 21.28 -4.18 16.45
C HIS A 283 19.73 -4.11 16.46
N ASP A 284 19.12 -3.80 17.61
CA ASP A 284 17.67 -3.61 17.73
C ASP A 284 17.27 -2.22 17.27
N GLN A 285 17.14 -2.08 15.95
CA GLN A 285 16.74 -0.86 15.25
C GLN A 285 15.41 -0.29 15.76
N SER A 286 14.49 -1.14 16.23
CA SER A 286 13.17 -0.72 16.70
C SER A 286 13.25 0.02 18.03
N THR A 287 13.93 -0.58 19.01
CA THR A 287 14.17 0.01 20.33
C THR A 287 15.06 1.24 20.21
N LEU A 288 16.07 1.20 19.34
CA LEU A 288 16.95 2.34 19.03
C LEU A 288 16.17 3.54 18.45
N ARG A 289 15.26 3.30 17.49
CA ARG A 289 14.40 4.37 16.97
C ARG A 289 13.48 4.94 18.06
N ALA A 290 12.92 4.08 18.91
CA ALA A 290 11.99 4.47 19.97
C ALA A 290 12.65 5.29 21.09
N THR A 291 13.89 4.97 21.50
CA THR A 291 14.63 5.79 22.47
C THR A 291 14.99 7.15 21.91
N PHE A 292 15.50 7.24 20.68
CA PHE A 292 15.78 8.55 20.07
C PHE A 292 14.52 9.42 19.89
N LEU A 293 13.37 8.84 19.53
CA LEU A 293 12.08 9.56 19.54
C LEU A 293 11.77 10.12 20.93
N LEU A 294 11.97 9.34 21.99
CA LEU A 294 11.72 9.76 23.36
C LEU A 294 12.69 10.88 23.79
N LEU A 295 13.98 10.77 23.45
CA LEU A 295 14.98 11.80 23.71
C LEU A 295 14.66 13.14 23.03
N SER A 296 13.94 13.15 21.90
CA SER A 296 13.51 14.39 21.23
C SER A 296 12.50 15.24 22.02
N GLY A 297 11.84 14.64 23.03
CA GLY A 297 10.98 15.37 23.97
C GLY A 297 11.73 16.02 25.14
N ILE A 298 13.04 15.82 25.24
CA ILE A 298 13.87 16.28 26.37
C ILE A 298 14.70 17.50 25.93
N SER A 299 14.77 18.53 26.77
CA SER A 299 15.60 19.70 26.47
C SER A 299 17.10 19.34 26.47
N ALA A 300 17.88 19.95 25.58
CA ALA A 300 19.34 19.78 25.58
C ALA A 300 19.96 20.12 26.96
N GLN A 301 19.40 21.09 27.67
CA GLN A 301 19.84 21.50 29.01
C GLN A 301 19.55 20.45 30.10
N SER A 302 18.44 19.71 30.00
CA SER A 302 18.13 18.58 30.90
C SER A 302 19.00 17.34 30.60
N LEU A 303 19.49 17.19 29.37
CA LEU A 303 20.25 16.02 28.93
C LEU A 303 21.76 16.15 29.20
N LEU A 304 22.33 17.35 29.06
CA LEU A 304 23.76 17.63 29.30
C LEU A 304 24.32 17.14 30.66
N PRO A 305 23.63 17.27 31.81
CA PRO A 305 24.12 16.78 33.10
C PRO A 305 24.36 15.26 33.16
N PHE A 306 23.71 14.50 32.27
CA PHE A 306 23.82 13.04 32.18
C PHE A 306 24.81 12.57 31.10
N LEU A 307 25.46 13.50 30.37
CA LEU A 307 26.56 13.20 29.45
C LEU A 307 27.90 13.52 30.13
N PRO A 308 28.70 12.51 30.54
CA PRO A 308 30.02 12.76 31.09
C PRO A 308 30.95 13.38 30.03
N PRO A 309 31.77 14.40 30.37
CA PRO A 309 32.71 14.99 29.43
C PRO A 309 33.76 13.95 28.98
N GLY A 310 33.65 13.51 27.72
CA GLY A 310 34.50 12.47 27.13
C GLY A 310 33.90 11.04 27.16
N SER A 311 32.63 10.88 27.53
CA SER A 311 31.88 9.63 27.36
C SER A 311 31.10 9.63 26.05
N GLN A 312 30.76 8.44 25.55
CA GLN A 312 30.00 8.22 24.32
C GLN A 312 28.68 9.00 24.33
N SER A 313 28.48 9.83 23.31
CA SER A 313 27.20 10.44 22.99
C SER A 313 26.18 9.34 22.66
N PRO A 314 24.86 9.54 22.83
CA PRO A 314 23.87 8.67 22.20
C PRO A 314 24.14 8.52 20.69
N ILE A 315 24.71 9.54 20.05
CA ILE A 315 25.04 9.51 18.61
C ILE A 315 26.23 8.60 18.30
N ASP A 316 27.23 8.44 19.18
CA ASP A 316 28.39 7.56 18.90
C ASP A 316 27.98 6.11 18.62
N HIS A 317 26.89 5.67 19.26
CA HIS A 317 26.30 4.36 19.05
C HIS A 317 25.76 4.18 17.62
N ILE A 318 25.14 5.21 17.03
CA ILE A 318 24.54 5.11 15.70
C ILE A 318 25.52 5.39 14.55
N ARG A 319 26.74 5.87 14.81
CA ARG A 319 27.73 6.22 13.77
C ARG A 319 28.02 5.06 12.80
N HIS A 320 28.02 3.82 13.28
CA HIS A 320 28.24 2.63 12.43
C HIS A 320 27.21 2.47 11.29
N LEU A 321 26.02 3.06 11.41
CA LEU A 321 24.94 2.98 10.42
C LEU A 321 25.20 3.87 9.18
N ILE A 322 25.96 4.97 9.30
CA ILE A 322 26.23 5.87 8.15
C ILE A 322 27.12 5.20 7.08
N THR A 323 27.88 4.18 7.48
CA THR A 323 28.74 3.36 6.63
C THR A 323 28.07 2.10 6.07
N SER A 324 26.81 1.83 6.44
CA SER A 324 26.08 0.66 5.93
C SER A 324 25.78 0.78 4.43
N SER A 325 25.64 -0.37 3.77
CA SER A 325 25.16 -0.46 2.40
C SER A 325 23.62 -0.52 2.29
N ASP A 326 22.90 -0.72 3.40
CA ASP A 326 21.44 -0.70 3.42
C ASP A 326 20.93 0.77 3.52
N PRO A 327 20.11 1.26 2.58
CA PRO A 327 19.46 2.56 2.73
C PRO A 327 18.58 2.68 3.99
N ASN A 328 18.05 1.59 4.54
CA ASN A 328 17.28 1.60 5.79
C ASN A 328 18.12 2.01 6.99
N ASP A 329 19.36 1.50 7.10
CA ASP A 329 20.31 1.87 8.16
C ASP A 329 20.70 3.34 8.08
N VAL A 330 20.97 3.83 6.85
CA VAL A 330 21.31 5.23 6.60
C VAL A 330 20.10 6.14 6.90
N TYR A 331 18.88 5.72 6.56
CA TYR A 331 17.67 6.45 6.91
C TYR A 331 17.39 6.42 8.43
N LEU A 332 17.69 5.31 9.11
CA LEU A 332 17.60 5.18 10.57
C LEU A 332 18.59 6.11 11.27
N PHE A 333 19.84 6.16 10.81
CA PHE A 333 20.86 7.10 11.29
C PHE A 333 20.35 8.55 11.22
N LEU A 334 19.90 8.98 10.03
CA LEU A 334 19.36 10.33 9.83
C LEU A 334 18.09 10.59 10.67
N SER A 335 17.24 9.58 10.84
CA SER A 335 16.02 9.65 11.65
C SER A 335 16.29 9.79 13.15
N CYS A 336 17.34 9.16 13.65
CA CYS A 336 17.79 9.31 15.03
C CYS A 336 18.54 10.63 15.24
N LEU A 337 19.35 11.07 14.27
CA LEU A 337 20.06 12.34 14.31
C LEU A 337 19.10 13.55 14.21
N GLU A 338 18.03 13.46 13.42
CA GLU A 338 16.95 14.47 13.39
C GLU A 338 16.21 14.59 14.74
N CYS A 339 16.15 13.52 15.54
CA CYS A 339 15.55 13.57 16.87
C CYS A 339 16.41 14.31 17.90
N MET A 340 17.67 14.63 17.61
CA MET A 340 18.55 15.36 18.54
C MET A 340 18.68 16.83 18.16
N ASP A 341 18.81 17.69 19.17
CA ASP A 341 19.13 19.11 18.98
C ASP A 341 20.54 19.25 18.35
N PRO A 342 20.72 19.96 17.22
CA PRO A 342 22.03 20.25 16.63
C PRO A 342 23.07 20.80 17.61
N VAL A 343 22.66 21.53 18.66
CA VAL A 343 23.55 22.03 19.72
C VAL A 343 24.29 20.90 20.46
N LEU A 344 23.75 19.68 20.48
CA LEU A 344 24.35 18.51 21.15
C LEU A 344 25.38 17.77 20.29
N TRP A 345 25.51 18.07 18.98
CA TRP A 345 26.32 17.23 18.08
C TRP A 345 26.99 17.92 16.89
N ALA A 346 26.45 19.04 16.41
CA ALA A 346 26.97 19.74 15.24
C ALA A 346 28.08 20.75 15.58
N GLY A 347 28.37 20.98 16.87
CA GLY A 347 29.40 21.93 17.31
C GLY A 347 29.04 23.40 17.09
N THR A 348 27.75 23.74 17.13
CA THR A 348 27.24 25.11 16.89
C THR A 348 27.46 26.06 18.08
N SER A 349 27.84 25.54 19.26
CA SER A 349 28.20 26.32 20.45
C SER A 349 29.68 26.11 20.80
N PRO A 350 30.36 27.10 21.42
CA PRO A 350 31.78 26.96 21.78
C PRO A 350 32.00 26.00 22.96
N ASP A 351 30.95 25.70 23.72
CA ASP A 351 30.99 24.88 24.94
C ASP A 351 30.78 23.38 24.68
N ILE A 352 30.23 23.01 23.51
CA ILE A 352 29.93 21.62 23.13
C ILE A 352 30.62 21.31 21.78
N PRO A 353 31.64 20.44 21.75
CA PRO A 353 32.33 20.10 20.50
C PRO A 353 31.42 19.30 19.56
N ALA A 354 31.74 19.33 18.25
CA ALA A 354 31.11 18.45 17.28
C ALA A 354 31.42 16.98 17.60
N VAL A 355 30.39 16.12 17.49
CA VAL A 355 30.49 14.67 17.75
C VAL A 355 30.86 13.90 16.48
N LEU A 356 30.45 14.41 15.31
CA LEU A 356 30.73 13.79 14.01
C LEU A 356 32.07 14.26 13.45
N GLU A 357 32.80 13.33 12.84
CA GLU A 357 34.06 13.62 12.13
C GLU A 357 33.79 14.24 10.76
N GLY A 358 34.80 14.94 10.21
CA GLY A 358 34.66 15.66 8.93
C GLY A 358 34.25 14.78 7.75
N TRP A 359 34.63 13.50 7.74
CA TRP A 359 34.22 12.55 6.69
C TRP A 359 32.76 12.07 6.86
N GLU A 360 32.23 12.04 8.09
CA GLU A 360 30.82 11.74 8.35
C GLU A 360 29.94 12.90 7.92
N VAL A 361 30.39 14.15 8.17
CA VAL A 361 29.72 15.35 7.68
C VAL A 361 29.78 15.42 6.15
N GLU A 362 30.93 15.09 5.53
CA GLU A 362 31.02 14.96 4.06
C GLU A 362 30.05 13.89 3.55
N ARG A 363 29.96 12.74 4.24
CA ARG A 363 29.03 11.67 3.89
C ARG A 363 27.57 12.12 3.99
N ILE A 364 27.18 12.88 5.02
CA ILE A 364 25.84 13.49 5.12
C ILE A 364 25.59 14.44 3.94
N MET A 365 26.56 15.28 3.57
CA MET A 365 26.44 16.18 2.41
C MET A 365 26.26 15.42 1.08
N GLN A 366 26.91 14.26 0.89
CA GLN A 366 26.69 13.41 -0.28
C GLN A 366 25.25 12.86 -0.37
N LEU A 367 24.55 12.68 0.76
CA LEU A 367 23.18 12.14 0.78
C LEU A 367 22.14 13.14 0.22
N LEU A 368 22.48 14.43 0.06
CA LEU A 368 21.67 15.38 -0.70
C LEU A 368 21.48 14.98 -2.17
N GLU A 369 22.43 14.23 -2.76
CA GLU A 369 22.34 13.76 -4.14
C GLU A 369 21.75 12.34 -4.28
N SER A 370 21.43 11.69 -3.15
CA SER A 370 20.89 10.33 -3.07
C SER A 370 19.75 10.06 -4.07
N PRO A 371 19.65 8.86 -4.67
CA PRO A 371 18.52 8.50 -5.51
C PRO A 371 17.20 8.47 -4.72
N ASP A 372 17.25 8.10 -3.44
CA ASP A 372 16.10 7.94 -2.56
C ASP A 372 15.53 9.31 -2.11
N THR A 373 14.22 9.49 -2.27
CA THR A 373 13.49 10.72 -1.94
C THR A 373 13.37 10.97 -0.43
N LEU A 374 13.25 9.93 0.38
CA LEU A 374 13.13 10.02 1.83
C LEU A 374 14.47 10.38 2.46
N ILE A 375 15.56 9.74 2.01
CA ILE A 375 16.93 10.06 2.42
C ILE A 375 17.27 11.52 2.08
N ARG A 376 17.04 11.98 0.84
CA ARG A 376 17.23 13.40 0.49
C ARG A 376 16.43 14.32 1.40
N ARG A 377 15.12 14.09 1.55
CA ARG A 377 14.23 14.96 2.33
C ARG A 377 14.53 14.99 3.82
N ILE A 378 15.06 13.92 4.41
CA ILE A 378 15.51 13.96 5.82
C ILE A 378 16.89 14.62 5.97
N THR A 379 17.84 14.40 5.04
CA THR A 379 19.11 15.13 5.02
C THR A 379 18.90 16.64 4.85
N MET A 380 17.97 17.06 3.99
CA MET A 380 17.61 18.48 3.85
C MET A 380 16.99 19.05 5.12
N ARG A 381 16.01 18.38 5.74
CA ARG A 381 15.43 18.88 7.02
C ARG A 381 16.47 18.94 8.15
N LEU A 382 17.38 17.97 8.21
CA LEU A 382 18.47 17.92 9.18
C LEU A 382 19.44 19.11 9.01
N LEU A 383 19.96 19.32 7.79
CA LEU A 383 20.92 20.39 7.51
C LEU A 383 20.28 21.79 7.67
N ASN A 384 18.99 21.95 7.33
CA ASN A 384 18.27 23.21 7.54
C ASN A 384 18.14 23.59 9.02
N ARG A 385 18.11 22.58 9.92
CA ARG A 385 18.10 22.79 11.37
C ARG A 385 19.48 23.07 11.96
N VAL A 386 20.56 22.66 11.29
CA VAL A 386 21.94 22.95 11.70
C VAL A 386 22.32 24.38 11.28
N ASP A 387 22.20 24.67 9.98
CA ASP A 387 22.38 26.01 9.41
C ASP A 387 21.67 26.10 8.03
N PRO A 388 20.60 26.92 7.90
CA PRO A 388 19.95 27.17 6.61
C PRO A 388 20.90 27.69 5.51
N GLY A 389 22.01 28.33 5.90
CA GLY A 389 23.06 28.82 5.00
C GLY A 389 23.73 27.70 4.19
N ILE A 390 23.88 26.50 4.77
CA ILE A 390 24.40 25.31 4.08
C ILE A 390 23.52 25.00 2.86
N ILE A 391 22.20 24.92 3.07
CA ILE A 391 21.26 24.58 1.99
C ILE A 391 21.09 25.73 1.00
N ALA A 392 21.08 26.98 1.46
CA ALA A 392 21.07 28.14 0.55
C ALA A 392 22.29 28.15 -0.38
N SER A 393 23.48 27.80 0.13
CA SER A 393 24.69 27.68 -0.69
C SER A 393 24.63 26.48 -1.67
N PHE A 394 24.10 25.35 -1.21
CA PHE A 394 23.92 24.15 -2.05
C PHE A 394 22.90 24.39 -3.17
N TYR A 395 21.75 24.99 -2.86
CA TYR A 395 20.71 25.39 -3.82
C TYR A 395 21.27 26.34 -4.88
N SER A 396 21.92 27.43 -4.46
CA SER A 396 22.52 28.42 -5.38
C SER A 396 23.50 27.74 -6.34
N LYS A 397 24.40 26.90 -5.82
CA LYS A 397 25.35 26.11 -6.62
C LYS A 397 24.65 25.11 -7.54
N ALA A 398 23.59 24.44 -7.09
CA ALA A 398 22.84 23.46 -7.88
C ALA A 398 22.04 24.09 -9.03
N VAL A 399 21.60 25.35 -8.87
CA VAL A 399 21.00 26.18 -9.93
C VAL A 399 22.07 26.69 -10.90
N GLU A 400 23.20 27.21 -10.41
CA GLU A 400 24.31 27.70 -11.25
C GLU A 400 24.98 26.60 -12.10
N THR A 401 25.02 25.36 -11.61
CA THR A 401 25.76 24.25 -12.26
C THR A 401 24.92 23.36 -13.17
N ILE A 402 23.70 23.78 -13.56
CA ILE A 402 22.83 23.04 -14.48
C ILE A 402 23.53 22.82 -15.84
N PRO A 403 23.79 21.56 -16.26
CA PRO A 403 24.42 21.29 -17.55
C PRO A 403 23.56 21.77 -18.73
N SER A 404 24.19 22.35 -19.75
CA SER A 404 23.52 22.66 -21.01
C SER A 404 23.30 21.41 -21.86
N GLY A 405 22.17 21.35 -22.58
CA GLY A 405 21.83 20.22 -23.46
C GLY A 405 21.29 18.96 -22.77
N LEU A 406 20.77 19.07 -21.54
CA LEU A 406 20.04 18.00 -20.86
C LEU A 406 18.79 17.55 -21.64
N SER A 407 18.36 16.30 -21.44
CA SER A 407 17.04 15.87 -21.90
C SER A 407 15.94 16.48 -21.02
N VAL A 408 14.72 16.60 -21.55
CA VAL A 408 13.60 17.16 -20.77
C VAL A 408 13.21 16.27 -19.59
N HIS A 409 13.46 14.96 -19.67
CA HIS A 409 13.33 14.06 -18.52
C HIS A 409 14.27 14.48 -17.38
N ASP A 410 15.53 14.80 -17.70
CA ASP A 410 16.54 15.17 -16.70
C ASP A 410 16.31 16.58 -16.15
N ILE A 411 15.75 17.49 -16.95
CA ILE A 411 15.30 18.82 -16.49
C ILE A 411 14.11 18.66 -15.53
N ASN A 412 13.13 17.79 -15.81
CA ASN A 412 12.05 17.48 -14.86
C ASN A 412 12.61 16.87 -13.56
N ALA A 413 13.50 15.88 -13.66
CA ALA A 413 14.10 15.24 -12.48
C ALA A 413 14.93 16.21 -11.61
N ARG A 414 15.59 17.21 -12.24
CA ARG A 414 16.27 18.31 -11.51
C ARG A 414 15.28 19.31 -10.92
N ALA A 415 14.23 19.68 -11.66
CA ALA A 415 13.16 20.56 -11.16
C ALA A 415 12.55 20.00 -9.88
N VAL A 416 12.26 18.69 -9.84
CA VAL A 416 11.73 18.01 -8.66
C VAL A 416 12.68 18.13 -7.45
N ARG A 417 13.97 17.81 -7.63
CA ARG A 417 14.98 17.91 -6.56
C ARG A 417 15.20 19.34 -6.06
N LEU A 418 15.16 20.33 -6.96
CA LEU A 418 15.29 21.75 -6.59
C LEU A 418 14.02 22.25 -5.88
N LEU A 419 12.83 21.76 -6.25
CA LEU A 419 11.59 22.01 -5.52
C LEU A 419 11.57 21.35 -4.13
N GLU A 420 12.15 20.15 -3.95
CA GLU A 420 12.32 19.55 -2.60
C GLU A 420 13.14 20.44 -1.65
N ILE A 421 14.11 21.20 -2.19
CA ILE A 421 14.87 22.20 -1.43
C ILE A 421 14.01 23.42 -1.09
N VAL A 422 13.28 23.97 -2.08
CA VAL A 422 12.39 25.13 -1.89
C VAL A 422 11.26 24.82 -0.89
N GLU A 423 10.68 23.62 -0.93
CA GLU A 423 9.76 23.08 0.09
C GLU A 423 10.40 23.15 1.49
N THR A 424 11.62 22.64 1.63
CA THR A 424 12.32 22.56 2.92
C THR A 424 12.72 23.93 3.47
N GLN A 425 13.11 24.88 2.61
CA GLN A 425 13.50 26.23 3.00
C GLN A 425 12.31 27.14 3.33
N SER A 426 11.17 26.95 2.64
CA SER A 426 9.97 27.78 2.86
C SER A 426 9.19 27.33 4.09
N GLY A 427 9.13 26.02 4.36
CA GLY A 427 8.31 25.47 5.44
C GLY A 427 6.83 25.85 5.25
N GLU A 428 6.27 26.57 6.23
CA GLU A 428 4.89 27.07 6.20
C GLU A 428 4.73 28.45 5.54
N ASP A 429 5.82 29.12 5.10
CA ASP A 429 5.73 30.39 4.36
C ASP A 429 5.38 30.15 2.89
N GLY A 430 4.07 30.08 2.63
CA GLY A 430 3.52 29.98 1.28
C GLY A 430 3.84 31.17 0.38
N GLU A 431 4.14 32.38 0.90
CA GLU A 431 4.56 33.47 0.02
C GLU A 431 6.01 33.31 -0.45
N LEU A 432 6.91 32.88 0.43
CA LEU A 432 8.31 32.59 0.09
C LEU A 432 8.37 31.44 -0.91
N TYR A 433 7.63 30.36 -0.65
CA TYR A 433 7.49 29.23 -1.57
C TYR A 433 7.01 29.68 -2.97
N ALA A 434 5.99 30.55 -3.03
CA ALA A 434 5.49 31.10 -4.29
C ALA A 434 6.54 31.93 -5.05
N LYS A 435 7.40 32.69 -4.35
CA LYS A 435 8.46 33.52 -4.94
C LYS A 435 9.60 32.65 -5.49
N GLU A 436 10.12 31.73 -4.68
CA GLU A 436 11.23 30.85 -5.06
C GLU A 436 10.83 29.85 -6.17
N SER A 437 9.65 29.22 -6.07
CA SER A 437 9.17 28.30 -7.11
C SER A 437 8.92 29.00 -8.46
N ARG A 438 8.50 30.28 -8.46
CA ARG A 438 8.41 31.10 -9.67
C ARG A 438 9.77 31.28 -10.31
N ASP A 439 10.77 31.73 -9.56
CA ASP A 439 12.07 32.09 -10.11
C ASP A 439 12.88 30.86 -10.53
N LEU A 440 12.77 29.76 -9.77
CA LEU A 440 13.28 28.44 -10.16
C LEU A 440 12.69 27.96 -11.50
N LEU A 441 11.35 27.95 -11.63
CA LEU A 441 10.69 27.49 -12.85
C LEU A 441 10.87 28.44 -14.04
N LEU A 442 11.13 29.73 -13.80
CA LEU A 442 11.52 30.70 -14.82
C LEU A 442 12.96 30.49 -15.30
N HIS A 443 13.88 30.17 -14.40
CA HIS A 443 15.25 29.82 -14.76
C HIS A 443 15.32 28.51 -15.54
N LEU A 444 14.63 27.45 -15.07
CA LEU A 444 14.63 26.13 -15.70
C LEU A 444 14.02 26.13 -17.11
N GLU A 445 13.05 27.01 -17.41
CA GLU A 445 12.50 27.12 -18.77
C GLU A 445 13.56 27.58 -19.80
N THR A 446 14.62 28.28 -19.40
CA THR A 446 15.69 28.69 -20.33
C THR A 446 16.49 27.52 -20.92
N PHE A 447 16.41 26.33 -20.30
CA PHE A 447 17.04 25.10 -20.78
C PHE A 447 16.09 24.20 -21.60
N LEU A 448 14.80 24.52 -21.67
CA LEU A 448 13.83 23.69 -22.41
C LEU A 448 13.91 23.90 -23.93
N PRO A 449 13.82 22.82 -24.73
CA PRO A 449 13.57 22.94 -26.16
C PRO A 449 12.30 23.75 -26.45
N THR A 450 12.29 24.51 -27.55
CA THR A 450 11.15 25.34 -27.99
C THR A 450 9.82 24.58 -27.98
N ASP A 451 9.89 23.32 -28.37
CA ASP A 451 8.76 22.45 -28.69
C ASP A 451 8.20 21.75 -27.44
N HIS A 452 8.94 21.70 -26.32
CA HIS A 452 8.44 21.09 -25.09
C HIS A 452 7.61 22.09 -24.28
N PRO A 453 6.35 21.77 -23.89
CA PRO A 453 5.45 22.79 -23.41
C PRO A 453 5.68 23.23 -21.96
N VAL A 454 5.82 22.27 -21.05
CA VAL A 454 5.68 22.40 -19.58
C VAL A 454 6.56 21.34 -18.89
N LEU A 455 6.94 21.56 -17.63
CA LEU A 455 7.55 20.54 -16.74
C LEU A 455 6.45 19.81 -15.95
N GLU A 456 5.88 18.74 -16.53
CA GLU A 456 4.65 18.10 -16.03
C GLU A 456 4.77 17.58 -14.58
N ILE A 457 5.89 16.96 -14.22
CA ILE A 457 6.11 16.40 -12.87
C ILE A 457 6.25 17.54 -11.83
N ALA A 458 6.81 18.69 -12.24
CA ALA A 458 6.89 19.87 -11.37
C ALA A 458 5.52 20.52 -11.15
N VAL A 459 4.61 20.47 -12.13
CA VAL A 459 3.21 20.89 -11.94
C VAL A 459 2.51 19.99 -10.92
N GLU A 460 2.67 18.67 -11.03
CA GLU A 460 2.09 17.71 -10.09
C GLU A 460 2.62 17.93 -8.66
N GLN A 461 3.93 18.03 -8.47
CA GLN A 461 4.55 18.27 -7.17
C GLN A 461 4.05 19.56 -6.50
N VAL A 462 4.06 20.68 -7.21
CA VAL A 462 3.62 21.98 -6.64
C VAL A 462 2.14 21.94 -6.27
N LEU A 463 1.28 21.37 -7.11
CA LEU A 463 -0.16 21.28 -6.82
C LEU A 463 -0.47 20.31 -5.67
N LEU A 464 0.23 19.18 -5.56
CA LEU A 464 0.10 18.25 -4.43
C LEU A 464 0.60 18.89 -3.13
N HIS A 465 1.77 19.53 -3.15
CA HIS A 465 2.33 20.22 -1.98
C HIS A 465 1.38 21.31 -1.48
N VAL A 466 0.85 22.17 -2.37
CA VAL A 466 -0.16 23.17 -1.99
C VAL A 466 -1.41 22.50 -1.42
N ARG A 467 -1.94 21.43 -2.01
CA ARG A 467 -3.17 20.78 -1.55
C ARG A 467 -3.03 20.13 -0.17
N ASP A 468 -1.88 19.53 0.12
CA ASP A 468 -1.64 18.70 1.30
C ASP A 468 -1.00 19.49 2.47
N ALA A 469 -0.70 20.78 2.28
CA ALA A 469 -0.17 21.71 3.29
C ALA A 469 -1.26 22.32 4.21
N SER A 470 -0.82 23.15 5.19
CA SER A 470 -1.70 23.81 6.15
C SER A 470 -2.74 24.74 5.50
N ASP A 471 -3.89 24.95 6.16
CA ASP A 471 -4.94 25.86 5.65
C ASP A 471 -4.43 27.32 5.52
N SER A 472 -3.42 27.72 6.30
CA SER A 472 -2.69 28.99 6.13
C SER A 472 -1.90 29.03 4.82
N PHE A 473 -1.09 28.00 4.54
CA PHE A 473 -0.30 27.88 3.31
C PHE A 473 -1.19 27.83 2.06
N ARG A 474 -2.32 27.11 2.16
CA ARG A 474 -3.37 26.96 1.14
C ARG A 474 -4.10 28.26 0.80
N ILE A 475 -3.95 29.30 1.61
CA ILE A 475 -4.45 30.65 1.28
C ILE A 475 -3.30 31.54 0.80
N SER A 476 -2.16 31.56 1.50
CA SER A 476 -1.04 32.46 1.15
C SER A 476 -0.41 32.12 -0.20
N CYS A 477 0.02 30.88 -0.42
CA CYS A 477 0.70 30.47 -1.66
C CYS A 477 -0.15 30.72 -2.92
N PRO A 478 -1.41 30.24 -3.01
CA PRO A 478 -2.28 30.58 -4.15
C PRO A 478 -2.53 32.08 -4.31
N THR A 479 -2.67 32.85 -3.21
CA THR A 479 -2.83 34.31 -3.29
C THR A 479 -1.62 34.98 -3.93
N THR A 480 -0.41 34.63 -3.52
CA THR A 480 0.83 35.17 -4.10
C THR A 480 1.01 34.76 -5.56
N LEU A 481 0.80 33.47 -5.89
CA LEU A 481 0.92 32.96 -7.27
C LEU A 481 -0.10 33.59 -8.23
N ILE A 482 -1.33 33.85 -7.78
CA ILE A 482 -2.37 34.51 -8.57
C ILE A 482 -2.09 36.01 -8.69
N THR A 483 -1.55 36.65 -7.65
CA THR A 483 -1.12 38.06 -7.70
C THR A 483 -0.07 38.29 -8.79
N PHE A 484 0.87 37.36 -9.00
CA PHE A 484 1.82 37.46 -10.12
C PHE A 484 1.17 37.40 -11.50
N VAL A 485 0.00 36.76 -11.66
CA VAL A 485 -0.74 36.72 -12.92
C VAL A 485 -1.55 38.01 -13.15
N VAL A 486 -2.03 38.64 -12.07
CA VAL A 486 -2.70 39.95 -12.11
C VAL A 486 -1.73 41.08 -12.49
N ASP A 487 -0.53 41.08 -11.89
CA ASP A 487 0.55 41.98 -12.30
C ASP A 487 1.07 41.57 -13.69
N THR A 488 0.88 42.42 -14.70
CA THR A 488 1.27 42.15 -16.09
C THR A 488 2.77 42.20 -16.34
N ASP A 489 3.54 42.84 -15.46
CA ASP A 489 4.96 43.14 -15.69
C ASP A 489 5.88 42.01 -15.16
N THR A 490 5.36 41.13 -14.30
CA THR A 490 6.10 39.96 -13.83
C THR A 490 6.40 38.98 -14.98
N LYS A 491 7.57 38.34 -14.94
CA LYS A 491 7.87 37.23 -15.85
C LYS A 491 7.44 35.91 -15.20
N LEU A 492 6.70 35.10 -15.97
CA LEU A 492 6.20 33.79 -15.55
C LEU A 492 6.57 32.76 -16.62
N SER A 493 6.97 31.57 -16.18
CA SER A 493 7.22 30.44 -17.09
C SER A 493 5.91 29.80 -17.56
N GLN A 494 5.97 29.09 -18.68
CA GLN A 494 4.83 28.32 -19.21
C GLN A 494 4.35 27.26 -18.20
N THR A 495 5.27 26.66 -17.44
CA THR A 495 4.96 25.77 -16.31
C THR A 495 4.22 26.50 -15.19
N MET A 496 4.71 27.67 -14.76
CA MET A 496 4.07 28.43 -13.68
C MET A 496 2.68 28.95 -14.08
N ILE A 497 2.49 29.34 -15.35
CA ILE A 497 1.17 29.72 -15.87
C ILE A 497 0.16 28.56 -15.78
N VAL A 498 0.58 27.31 -16.00
CA VAL A 498 -0.28 26.13 -15.81
C VAL A 498 -0.60 25.87 -14.34
N ILE A 499 0.39 25.98 -13.44
CA ILE A 499 0.19 25.88 -11.98
C ILE A 499 -0.83 26.91 -11.50
N THR A 500 -0.60 28.20 -11.81
CA THR A 500 -1.53 29.26 -11.40
C THR A 500 -2.90 29.11 -12.07
N ALA A 501 -2.99 28.67 -13.34
CA ALA A 501 -4.29 28.42 -13.98
C ALA A 501 -5.09 27.29 -13.30
N ALA A 502 -4.43 26.25 -12.80
CA ALA A 502 -5.08 25.20 -12.00
C ALA A 502 -5.52 25.72 -10.63
N LEU A 503 -4.66 26.47 -9.93
CA LEU A 503 -5.00 27.08 -8.63
C LEU A 503 -6.13 28.12 -8.75
N VAL A 504 -6.17 28.92 -9.83
CA VAL A 504 -7.29 29.83 -10.13
C VAL A 504 -8.60 29.06 -10.24
N VAL A 505 -8.61 27.88 -10.86
CA VAL A 505 -9.84 27.07 -11.02
C VAL A 505 -10.35 26.52 -9.69
N GLU A 506 -9.45 26.12 -8.80
CA GLU A 506 -9.77 25.57 -7.49
C GLU A 506 -10.09 26.64 -6.44
N TYR A 507 -9.39 27.76 -6.44
CA TYR A 507 -9.49 28.83 -5.43
C TYR A 507 -10.29 30.06 -5.89
N CYS A 508 -10.90 30.01 -7.09
CA CYS A 508 -11.89 31.01 -7.54
C CYS A 508 -12.97 31.23 -6.47
N GLY A 509 -13.25 32.50 -6.16
CA GLY A 509 -14.25 32.89 -5.16
C GLY A 509 -13.87 32.61 -3.69
N LYS A 510 -12.72 31.97 -3.42
CA LYS A 510 -12.22 31.69 -2.06
C LYS A 510 -11.20 32.71 -1.55
N LEU A 511 -10.59 33.49 -2.46
CA LEU A 511 -9.51 34.43 -2.17
C LEU A 511 -9.97 35.89 -2.36
N SER A 512 -9.35 36.82 -1.66
CA SER A 512 -9.67 38.26 -1.67
C SER A 512 -9.27 39.01 -2.95
N ILE A 513 -9.04 38.30 -4.07
CA ILE A 513 -8.61 38.88 -5.35
C ILE A 513 -9.85 39.03 -6.25
N SER A 514 -10.00 40.20 -6.89
CA SER A 514 -11.08 40.46 -7.85
C SER A 514 -11.07 39.43 -8.99
N PRO A 515 -12.17 38.69 -9.23
CA PRO A 515 -12.25 37.76 -10.35
C PRO A 515 -12.02 38.44 -11.71
N GLN A 516 -12.42 39.72 -11.87
CA GLN A 516 -12.18 40.47 -13.11
C GLN A 516 -10.70 40.72 -13.37
N ASP A 517 -9.91 40.97 -12.31
CA ASP A 517 -8.48 41.27 -12.42
C ASP A 517 -7.70 40.00 -12.77
N VAL A 518 -8.08 38.85 -12.19
CA VAL A 518 -7.55 37.52 -12.56
C VAL A 518 -7.88 37.19 -14.02
N LEU A 519 -9.11 37.50 -14.46
CA LEU A 519 -9.56 37.26 -15.85
C LEU A 519 -8.76 38.13 -16.84
N GLN A 520 -8.52 39.41 -16.51
CA GLN A 520 -7.71 40.34 -17.29
C GLN A 520 -6.22 39.93 -17.31
N GLY A 521 -5.67 39.52 -16.17
CA GLY A 521 -4.31 39.02 -16.02
C GLY A 521 -4.05 37.79 -16.90
N LEU A 522 -4.84 36.72 -16.72
CA LEU A 522 -4.76 35.50 -17.55
C LEU A 522 -4.95 35.81 -19.05
N ALA A 523 -5.90 36.68 -19.41
CA ALA A 523 -6.12 37.05 -20.80
C ALA A 523 -4.92 37.76 -21.43
N SER A 524 -4.23 38.62 -20.68
CA SER A 524 -3.03 39.33 -21.17
C SER A 524 -1.90 38.37 -21.55
N ARG A 525 -1.74 37.25 -20.85
CA ARG A 525 -0.68 36.25 -21.08
C ARG A 525 -0.98 35.28 -22.23
N LEU A 526 -2.23 35.18 -22.70
CA LEU A 526 -2.63 34.22 -23.74
C LEU A 526 -1.78 34.31 -25.02
N THR A 527 -1.35 35.51 -25.40
CA THR A 527 -0.58 35.76 -26.63
C THR A 527 0.88 35.35 -26.53
N SER A 528 1.43 35.21 -25.32
CA SER A 528 2.77 34.67 -25.04
C SER A 528 2.76 33.20 -24.61
N CYS A 529 1.59 32.58 -24.44
CA CYS A 529 1.46 31.16 -24.10
C CYS A 529 1.69 30.23 -25.31
N ARG A 530 2.34 29.07 -25.10
CA ARG A 530 2.36 27.95 -26.06
C ARG A 530 0.94 27.38 -26.25
N PRO A 531 0.60 26.75 -27.40
CA PRO A 531 -0.78 26.32 -27.68
C PRO A 531 -1.41 25.37 -26.65
N SER A 532 -0.65 24.48 -26.02
CA SER A 532 -1.16 23.64 -24.92
C SER A 532 -1.55 24.45 -23.68
N VAL A 533 -0.70 25.42 -23.31
CA VAL A 533 -0.95 26.35 -22.18
C VAL A 533 -2.12 27.28 -22.49
N GLN A 534 -2.27 27.73 -23.75
CA GLN A 534 -3.45 28.50 -24.19
C GLN A 534 -4.78 27.77 -23.89
N ASP A 535 -4.84 26.44 -24.08
CA ASP A 535 -6.06 25.67 -23.82
C ASP A 535 -6.40 25.60 -22.32
N VAL A 536 -5.37 25.40 -21.47
CA VAL A 536 -5.47 25.44 -20.00
C VAL A 536 -5.90 26.83 -19.51
N CYS A 537 -5.30 27.90 -20.05
CA CYS A 537 -5.70 29.27 -19.72
C CYS A 537 -7.14 29.57 -20.16
N LEU A 538 -7.59 29.10 -21.33
CA LEU A 538 -8.98 29.28 -21.78
C LEU A 538 -9.99 28.50 -20.91
N LEU A 539 -9.60 27.37 -20.34
CA LEU A 539 -10.39 26.64 -19.33
C LEU A 539 -10.47 27.40 -18.00
N ALA A 540 -9.35 27.95 -17.52
CA ALA A 540 -9.35 28.80 -16.33
C ALA A 540 -10.19 30.07 -16.53
N LEU A 541 -10.04 30.74 -17.68
CA LEU A 541 -10.85 31.90 -18.06
C LEU A 541 -12.35 31.57 -18.13
N LEU A 542 -12.75 30.40 -18.65
CA LEU A 542 -14.14 29.91 -18.60
C LEU A 542 -14.63 29.78 -17.14
N ARG A 543 -13.82 29.21 -16.25
CA ARG A 543 -14.18 29.00 -14.84
C ARG A 543 -14.33 30.31 -14.07
N VAL A 544 -13.45 31.30 -14.29
CA VAL A 544 -13.51 32.63 -13.66
C VAL A 544 -14.68 33.46 -14.21
N ALA A 545 -14.95 33.36 -15.52
CA ALA A 545 -16.08 34.05 -16.15
C ALA A 545 -17.46 33.64 -15.59
N ALA A 546 -17.57 32.47 -14.96
CA ALA A 546 -18.79 32.06 -14.24
C ALA A 546 -19.09 32.92 -13.00
N GLU A 547 -18.07 33.55 -12.41
CA GLU A 547 -18.18 34.36 -11.19
C GLU A 547 -18.20 35.88 -11.47
N CYS A 548 -17.47 36.38 -12.48
CA CYS A 548 -17.55 37.78 -12.89
C CYS A 548 -18.98 38.18 -13.32
N ASN A 549 -19.58 39.23 -12.77
CA ASN A 549 -20.93 39.69 -13.18
C ASN A 549 -20.99 40.03 -14.69
N GLU A 550 -19.99 40.74 -15.19
CA GLU A 550 -19.75 41.00 -16.61
C GLU A 550 -18.28 40.71 -16.95
N VAL A 551 -18.02 40.24 -18.17
CA VAL A 551 -16.66 39.98 -18.68
C VAL A 551 -16.23 41.16 -19.57
N PRO A 552 -15.11 41.86 -19.26
CA PRO A 552 -14.63 43.01 -20.03
C PRO A 552 -14.50 42.74 -21.54
N THR A 553 -15.00 43.67 -22.35
CA THR A 553 -14.99 43.58 -23.82
C THR A 553 -13.60 43.45 -24.43
N ASN A 554 -12.58 44.02 -23.77
CA ASN A 554 -11.17 43.85 -24.13
C ASN A 554 -10.76 42.37 -24.17
N ILE A 555 -11.22 41.56 -23.21
CA ILE A 555 -10.89 40.15 -23.11
C ILE A 555 -11.62 39.34 -24.19
N LEU A 556 -12.88 39.69 -24.48
CA LEU A 556 -13.62 39.11 -25.60
C LEU A 556 -12.92 39.37 -26.95
N ASN A 557 -12.25 40.51 -27.09
CA ASN A 557 -11.43 40.83 -28.27
C ASN A 557 -10.15 39.99 -28.31
N ILE A 558 -9.39 39.90 -27.21
CA ILE A 558 -8.17 39.08 -27.12
C ILE A 558 -8.46 37.60 -27.47
N VAL A 559 -9.51 37.00 -26.89
CA VAL A 559 -9.86 35.59 -27.16
C VAL A 559 -10.33 35.39 -28.61
N ARG A 560 -11.01 36.38 -29.20
CA ARG A 560 -11.42 36.35 -30.61
C ARG A 560 -10.22 36.47 -31.57
N GLU A 561 -9.25 37.32 -31.26
CA GLU A 561 -8.01 37.41 -32.04
C GLU A 561 -7.16 36.14 -31.91
N LEU A 562 -7.05 35.56 -30.71
CA LEU A 562 -6.39 34.28 -30.51
C LEU A 562 -7.05 33.18 -31.35
N GLY A 563 -8.38 33.07 -31.30
CA GLY A 563 -9.15 32.10 -32.10
C GLY A 563 -9.06 32.33 -33.62
N ALA A 564 -8.69 33.53 -34.06
CA ALA A 564 -8.45 33.82 -35.48
C ALA A 564 -7.03 33.45 -35.94
N ARG A 565 -6.04 33.51 -35.04
CA ARG A 565 -4.61 33.23 -35.33
C ARG A 565 -4.20 31.79 -35.04
N SER A 566 -4.81 31.14 -34.05
CA SER A 566 -4.42 29.80 -33.57
C SER A 566 -5.07 28.63 -34.35
N GLY A 567 -4.48 27.44 -34.20
CA GLY A 567 -4.91 26.22 -34.89
C GLY A 567 -6.31 25.71 -34.49
N ARG A 568 -6.81 24.72 -35.26
CA ARG A 568 -8.20 24.19 -35.20
C ARG A 568 -8.69 23.82 -33.79
N HIS A 569 -7.81 23.36 -32.88
CA HIS A 569 -8.19 23.04 -31.50
C HIS A 569 -8.49 24.30 -30.70
N ILE A 570 -7.52 25.21 -30.56
CA ILE A 570 -7.64 26.46 -29.81
C ILE A 570 -8.75 27.35 -30.38
N LYS A 571 -8.89 27.41 -31.71
CA LYS A 571 -10.01 28.12 -32.35
C LYS A 571 -11.38 27.64 -31.83
N ARG A 572 -11.60 26.33 -31.73
CA ARG A 572 -12.83 25.75 -31.16
C ARG A 572 -13.01 26.06 -29.67
N ARG A 573 -11.91 26.16 -28.91
CA ARG A 573 -11.95 26.55 -27.48
C ARG A 573 -12.29 28.03 -27.32
N SER A 574 -11.70 28.93 -28.12
CA SER A 574 -12.05 30.35 -28.19
C SER A 574 -13.50 30.57 -28.62
N GLU A 575 -13.99 29.82 -29.62
CA GLU A 575 -15.40 29.82 -30.02
C GLU A 575 -16.31 29.36 -28.87
N GLN A 576 -15.95 28.28 -28.16
CA GLN A 576 -16.70 27.79 -27.00
C GLN A 576 -16.70 28.79 -25.82
N PHE A 577 -15.59 29.48 -25.56
CA PHE A 577 -15.53 30.57 -24.57
C PHE A 577 -16.50 31.70 -24.93
N LEU A 578 -16.44 32.19 -26.17
CA LEU A 578 -17.30 33.28 -26.64
C LEU A 578 -18.79 32.91 -26.63
N MET A 579 -19.17 31.63 -26.78
CA MET A 579 -20.55 31.20 -26.61
C MET A 579 -20.97 31.13 -25.13
N LEU A 580 -20.20 30.43 -24.29
CA LEU A 580 -20.58 30.18 -22.90
C LEU A 580 -20.54 31.44 -22.01
N VAL A 581 -19.73 32.44 -22.35
CA VAL A 581 -19.76 33.75 -21.66
C VAL A 581 -21.05 34.53 -21.96
N ASN A 582 -21.61 34.40 -23.17
CA ASN A 582 -22.94 34.94 -23.47
C ASN A 582 -24.05 34.10 -22.81
N GLU A 583 -23.88 32.78 -22.75
CA GLU A 583 -24.80 31.85 -22.08
C GLU A 583 -24.46 31.61 -20.59
N ARG A 584 -24.30 32.70 -19.82
CA ARG A 584 -23.94 32.64 -18.40
C ARG A 584 -24.69 31.60 -17.54
N PRO A 585 -26.04 31.43 -17.60
CA PRO A 585 -26.72 30.41 -16.79
C PRO A 585 -26.28 28.97 -17.13
N THR A 586 -26.01 28.70 -18.41
CA THR A 586 -25.46 27.42 -18.88
C THR A 586 -24.07 27.18 -18.29
N LEU A 587 -23.22 28.20 -18.28
CA LEU A 587 -21.87 28.14 -17.71
C LEU A 587 -21.89 27.88 -16.19
N THR A 588 -22.78 28.55 -15.44
CA THR A 588 -22.91 28.31 -13.99
C THR A 588 -23.44 26.91 -13.65
N GLU A 589 -24.33 26.35 -14.47
CA GLU A 589 -24.82 24.98 -14.30
C GLU A 589 -23.74 23.93 -14.63
N ILE A 590 -22.82 24.20 -15.56
CA ILE A 590 -21.65 23.34 -15.82
C ILE A 590 -20.71 23.32 -14.59
N VAL A 591 -20.41 24.49 -14.01
CA VAL A 591 -19.60 24.57 -12.77
C VAL A 591 -20.27 23.80 -11.62
N ARG A 592 -21.60 23.92 -11.47
CA ARG A 592 -22.38 23.19 -10.45
C ARG A 592 -22.47 21.66 -10.68
N ARG A 593 -22.13 21.17 -11.88
CA ARG A 593 -22.10 19.73 -12.24
C ARG A 593 -20.72 19.10 -12.13
N ALA A 594 -19.65 19.88 -12.03
CA ALA A 594 -18.31 19.35 -11.82
C ALA A 594 -18.24 18.59 -10.47
N ARG A 595 -17.55 17.44 -10.45
CA ARG A 595 -17.46 16.59 -9.24
C ARG A 595 -16.58 17.21 -8.16
N SER A 596 -15.61 18.02 -8.56
CA SER A 596 -14.75 18.82 -7.70
C SER A 596 -14.46 20.17 -8.37
N SER A 597 -13.82 21.09 -7.64
CA SER A 597 -13.33 22.35 -8.18
C SER A 597 -12.01 22.23 -8.96
N THR A 598 -11.63 21.04 -9.45
CA THR A 598 -10.37 20.83 -10.18
C THR A 598 -10.53 21.03 -11.69
N LEU A 599 -9.42 21.38 -12.36
CA LEU A 599 -9.39 21.57 -13.83
C LEU A 599 -9.86 20.32 -14.62
N PRO A 600 -9.49 19.07 -14.28
CA PRO A 600 -9.95 17.89 -15.01
C PRO A 600 -11.46 17.64 -14.88
N ASP A 601 -12.03 17.75 -13.67
CA ASP A 601 -13.47 17.56 -13.46
C ASP A 601 -14.32 18.64 -14.13
N PHE A 602 -13.84 19.89 -14.14
CA PHE A 602 -14.47 20.97 -14.90
C PHE A 602 -14.43 20.70 -16.42
N LEU A 603 -13.31 20.18 -16.93
CA LEU A 603 -13.17 19.77 -18.33
C LEU A 603 -14.12 18.62 -18.70
N LEU A 604 -14.33 17.64 -17.80
CA LEU A 604 -15.29 16.55 -18.01
C LEU A 604 -16.74 17.07 -18.05
N ALA A 605 -17.14 17.90 -17.08
CA ALA A 605 -18.47 18.52 -17.07
C ALA A 605 -18.73 19.38 -18.33
N LEU A 606 -17.70 20.04 -18.85
CA LEU A 606 -17.72 20.82 -20.09
C LEU A 606 -17.81 19.93 -21.36
N GLN A 607 -17.42 18.65 -21.29
CA GLN A 607 -17.58 17.68 -22.37
C GLN A 607 -18.97 17.03 -22.37
N ASP A 608 -19.49 16.65 -21.20
CA ASP A 608 -20.83 16.05 -21.06
C ASP A 608 -21.97 16.98 -21.55
N GLN A 609 -21.76 18.31 -21.53
CA GLN A 609 -22.70 19.25 -22.16
C GLN A 609 -22.94 18.94 -23.66
N LYS A 610 -21.92 18.47 -24.38
CA LYS A 610 -21.95 18.24 -25.84
C LYS A 610 -22.65 16.96 -26.25
N SER A 611 -22.76 15.96 -25.36
CA SER A 611 -23.59 14.78 -25.60
C SER A 611 -25.07 15.10 -25.41
N HIS A 612 -25.41 15.91 -24.39
CA HIS A 612 -26.78 16.31 -24.11
C HIS A 612 -27.38 17.28 -25.16
N SER A 613 -26.64 18.27 -25.67
CA SER A 613 -27.19 19.19 -26.68
C SER A 613 -27.53 18.53 -28.02
N ALA A 614 -26.92 17.38 -28.33
CA ALA A 614 -27.28 16.54 -29.48
C ALA A 614 -28.59 15.74 -29.27
N SER A 615 -29.10 15.64 -28.04
CA SER A 615 -30.30 14.86 -27.69
C SER A 615 -31.60 15.68 -27.66
N SER A 616 -31.51 17.02 -27.62
CA SER A 616 -32.67 17.91 -27.51
C SER A 616 -33.07 18.50 -28.87
N SER A 617 -33.93 17.78 -29.60
CA SER A 617 -34.70 18.33 -30.74
C SER A 617 -36.17 17.89 -30.61
N PRO A 618 -37.15 18.77 -30.87
CA PRO A 618 -38.54 18.53 -30.50
C PRO A 618 -39.24 17.50 -31.40
N VAL A 619 -40.17 16.76 -30.79
CA VAL A 619 -41.04 15.80 -31.50
C VAL A 619 -42.03 16.54 -32.39
N LEU A 620 -42.07 16.17 -33.67
CA LEU A 620 -43.16 16.52 -34.59
C LEU A 620 -43.64 15.26 -35.33
N THR A 621 -44.94 14.98 -35.22
CA THR A 621 -45.63 13.89 -35.91
C THR A 621 -46.33 14.38 -37.20
N PRO A 622 -46.66 13.50 -38.16
CA PRO A 622 -46.51 13.87 -39.58
C PRO A 622 -47.81 13.90 -40.41
N SER A 623 -47.79 14.67 -41.51
CA SER A 623 -48.54 14.35 -42.74
C SER A 623 -48.06 15.14 -43.98
N SER A 624 -47.89 14.43 -45.11
CA SER A 624 -48.16 14.83 -46.53
C SER A 624 -47.83 16.26 -47.02
N SER A 625 -47.11 16.52 -48.14
CA SER A 625 -47.14 15.80 -49.44
C SER A 625 -45.93 16.08 -50.38
N GLN A 626 -45.56 15.05 -51.15
CA GLN A 626 -45.13 15.08 -52.57
C GLN A 626 -43.93 15.94 -53.05
N ASN A 627 -42.80 15.25 -53.29
CA ASN A 627 -42.02 15.17 -54.55
C ASN A 627 -41.59 16.45 -55.31
N LEU A 628 -40.27 16.58 -55.55
CA LEU A 628 -39.70 16.47 -56.91
C LEU A 628 -38.17 16.19 -56.94
N LEU A 629 -37.85 14.96 -57.36
CA LEU A 629 -36.60 14.38 -57.90
C LEU A 629 -35.31 15.22 -58.02
N SER A 630 -34.23 14.73 -57.39
CA SER A 630 -32.91 14.52 -58.04
C SER A 630 -32.13 13.43 -57.28
N ALA A 631 -31.19 12.72 -57.93
CA ALA A 631 -30.48 11.59 -57.32
C ALA A 631 -29.06 11.34 -57.86
N SER A 632 -28.11 11.18 -56.93
CA SER A 632 -26.89 10.37 -57.13
C SER A 632 -26.61 9.58 -55.84
N LYS A 633 -25.83 8.49 -55.93
CA LYS A 633 -25.72 7.49 -54.85
C LYS A 633 -24.31 7.43 -54.27
N LEU A 634 -24.24 7.29 -52.95
CA LEU A 634 -23.33 6.35 -52.29
C LEU A 634 -24.06 5.77 -51.06
N ARG A 635 -24.00 4.45 -50.89
CA ARG A 635 -24.59 3.72 -49.75
C ARG A 635 -23.55 2.70 -49.26
N TYR A 636 -23.39 2.62 -47.94
CA TYR A 636 -22.84 1.43 -47.28
C TYR A 636 -23.95 0.75 -46.48
N LYS A 637 -23.83 -0.57 -46.28
CA LYS A 637 -24.71 -1.38 -45.43
C LYS A 637 -23.90 -2.00 -44.30
N ALA A 638 -24.53 -2.17 -43.15
CA ALA A 638 -24.05 -3.09 -42.11
C ALA A 638 -24.36 -4.56 -42.50
N TYR A 639 -23.75 -5.50 -41.79
CA TYR A 639 -23.99 -6.94 -41.92
C TYR A 639 -24.85 -7.47 -40.78
N ASP A 640 -25.71 -8.45 -41.09
CA ASP A 640 -26.54 -9.20 -40.14
C ASP A 640 -25.83 -10.47 -39.62
N ALA A 641 -26.36 -11.04 -38.53
CA ALA A 641 -25.78 -12.18 -37.82
C ALA A 641 -25.96 -13.55 -38.54
N PRO A 642 -25.06 -14.54 -38.33
CA PRO A 642 -25.08 -15.81 -39.04
C PRO A 642 -26.05 -16.86 -38.45
N LEU A 643 -26.61 -17.71 -39.32
CA LEU A 643 -27.35 -18.94 -38.98
C LEU A 643 -26.86 -20.13 -39.84
N PRO A 644 -27.04 -21.39 -39.41
CA PRO A 644 -26.25 -22.53 -39.89
C PRO A 644 -26.83 -23.28 -41.10
N VAL A 645 -25.97 -23.93 -41.89
CA VAL A 645 -26.34 -24.81 -43.03
C VAL A 645 -25.40 -26.04 -43.12
N PRO A 646 -25.91 -27.28 -43.33
CA PRO A 646 -25.07 -28.49 -43.39
C PRO A 646 -24.76 -29.05 -44.81
N LYS A 647 -23.49 -29.46 -45.01
CA LYS A 647 -23.00 -30.70 -45.68
C LYS A 647 -23.60 -31.17 -47.04
N LEU A 648 -22.79 -31.22 -48.12
CA LEU A 648 -22.20 -32.46 -48.72
C LEU A 648 -21.49 -32.33 -50.11
N ARG A 649 -20.47 -33.19 -50.32
CA ARG A 649 -19.88 -33.75 -51.59
C ARG A 649 -19.11 -32.80 -52.56
N ILE A 650 -17.78 -32.95 -52.80
CA ILE A 650 -16.98 -34.04 -53.47
C ILE A 650 -17.05 -33.92 -55.02
N ARG A 651 -15.96 -33.75 -55.82
CA ARG A 651 -14.88 -34.75 -56.10
C ARG A 651 -13.64 -34.26 -56.94
N ARG A 652 -12.41 -34.67 -56.54
CA ARG A 652 -11.16 -35.06 -57.31
C ARG A 652 -10.38 -34.15 -58.31
N ALA A 653 -9.04 -34.25 -58.19
CA ALA A 653 -7.96 -34.36 -59.23
C ALA A 653 -7.51 -33.10 -60.04
N SER A 654 -6.23 -32.93 -60.46
CA SER A 654 -4.95 -33.66 -60.20
C SER A 654 -3.66 -32.89 -60.64
N SER A 655 -2.49 -33.44 -60.30
CA SER A 655 -1.14 -33.34 -60.96
C SER A 655 -0.18 -32.15 -60.69
N SER A 656 1.12 -32.42 -60.92
CA SER A 656 2.38 -31.68 -60.59
C SER A 656 3.40 -31.95 -61.75
N PRO A 657 4.74 -31.72 -61.72
CA PRO A 657 5.67 -30.89 -60.90
C PRO A 657 6.69 -30.03 -61.74
N TYR A 658 7.59 -29.24 -61.10
CA TYR A 658 9.10 -29.33 -61.18
C TYR A 658 9.94 -28.04 -60.89
N SER A 659 11.13 -28.25 -60.27
CA SER A 659 12.43 -27.51 -60.40
C SER A 659 12.61 -26.07 -59.83
N ALA A 660 13.81 -25.56 -59.46
CA ALA A 660 15.12 -26.16 -59.04
C ALA A 660 16.16 -25.05 -58.60
N ARG A 661 17.30 -25.44 -57.95
CA ARG A 661 18.60 -24.69 -57.77
C ARG A 661 18.62 -23.42 -56.87
N SER A 662 19.73 -22.86 -56.33
CA SER A 662 21.12 -23.26 -55.90
C SER A 662 21.94 -22.00 -55.49
N SER A 663 23.04 -21.91 -54.70
CA SER A 663 23.78 -22.69 -53.66
C SER A 663 25.04 -21.86 -53.19
N ARG A 664 25.81 -22.31 -52.16
CA ARG A 664 27.19 -21.85 -51.71
C ARG A 664 27.34 -20.51 -50.93
N SER A 665 28.42 -20.20 -50.16
CA SER A 665 29.44 -21.00 -49.38
C SER A 665 30.38 -20.08 -48.52
N GLU A 666 31.05 -20.64 -47.48
CA GLU A 666 32.35 -20.21 -46.87
C GLU A 666 32.47 -18.83 -46.11
N SER A 667 33.39 -18.54 -45.17
CA SER A 667 34.40 -19.32 -44.38
C SER A 667 34.93 -18.54 -43.12
N PHE A 668 35.82 -19.16 -42.31
CA PHE A 668 36.42 -18.73 -41.00
C PHE A 668 37.41 -17.53 -41.01
N SER A 669 37.66 -16.92 -39.83
CA SER A 669 38.99 -16.49 -39.26
C SER A 669 38.87 -15.99 -37.79
N ASP A 670 39.98 -15.53 -37.15
CA ASP A 670 40.22 -15.60 -35.68
C ASP A 670 40.87 -14.33 -35.03
N ASP A 671 40.91 -14.30 -33.68
CA ASP A 671 41.85 -13.62 -32.73
C ASP A 671 41.85 -12.07 -32.45
N GLY A 672 42.26 -11.65 -31.22
CA GLY A 672 43.07 -10.41 -31.01
C GLY A 672 42.61 -9.14 -30.23
N HIS A 673 42.33 -9.20 -28.92
CA HIS A 673 42.58 -8.18 -27.82
C HIS A 673 42.28 -6.63 -27.86
N ASP A 674 41.80 -6.15 -26.70
CA ASP A 674 42.06 -4.88 -25.93
C ASP A 674 41.54 -3.45 -26.26
N SER A 675 40.76 -2.94 -25.28
CA SER A 675 40.73 -1.56 -24.69
C SER A 675 39.81 -0.43 -25.24
N SER A 676 38.81 -0.09 -24.40
CA SER A 676 38.15 1.23 -24.20
C SER A 676 37.75 2.14 -25.39
N SER A 677 36.44 2.33 -25.63
CA SER A 677 35.71 3.57 -25.25
C SER A 677 34.24 3.68 -25.75
N ARG A 678 33.42 4.41 -24.97
CA ARG A 678 32.16 5.15 -25.27
C ARG A 678 31.18 4.69 -26.38
N ALA A 679 29.98 4.32 -25.88
CA ALA A 679 28.65 4.89 -26.21
C ALA A 679 27.82 4.40 -27.44
N GLY A 680 26.53 4.09 -27.16
CA GLY A 680 25.41 4.58 -27.99
C GLY A 680 24.34 3.58 -28.46
N LEU A 681 23.19 3.52 -27.75
CA LEU A 681 21.83 3.18 -28.25
C LEU A 681 21.60 1.74 -28.81
N SER A 682 20.37 1.17 -28.86
CA SER A 682 19.16 1.35 -28.03
C SER A 682 18.15 0.21 -28.30
N LEU A 683 17.38 -0.18 -27.28
CA LEU A 683 16.02 -0.78 -27.33
C LEU A 683 15.63 -1.77 -28.45
N SER A 684 15.30 -3.01 -28.04
CA SER A 684 14.16 -3.75 -28.61
C SER A 684 13.50 -4.65 -27.54
N ILE A 685 12.37 -4.18 -27.02
CA ILE A 685 11.36 -5.00 -26.30
C ILE A 685 10.07 -4.81 -27.10
N ASP A 686 9.39 -5.92 -27.42
CA ASP A 686 8.28 -5.96 -28.37
C ASP A 686 7.22 -7.00 -27.87
N PRO A 687 5.97 -6.98 -28.35
CA PRO A 687 5.02 -5.93 -27.93
C PRO A 687 3.64 -6.50 -27.51
N LEU A 688 2.99 -5.93 -26.47
CA LEU A 688 1.51 -5.97 -26.34
C LEU A 688 0.90 -5.08 -25.21
N SER A 689 1.57 -4.02 -24.75
CA SER A 689 1.17 -3.29 -23.53
C SER A 689 1.12 -1.75 -23.61
N ARG A 690 0.74 -1.18 -24.77
CA ARG A 690 0.29 0.23 -24.85
C ARG A 690 -1.00 0.38 -25.64
N THR A 691 -1.94 1.13 -25.06
CA THR A 691 -3.22 1.48 -25.70
C THR A 691 -2.99 2.56 -26.74
N VAL A 692 -3.15 2.20 -28.01
CA VAL A 692 -3.08 3.08 -29.18
C VAL A 692 -4.00 4.29 -29.00
N THR A 693 -3.47 5.48 -29.25
CA THR A 693 -4.27 6.72 -29.31
C THR A 693 -4.61 7.08 -30.75
N ALA A 694 -5.64 7.90 -30.96
CA ALA A 694 -6.25 8.13 -32.27
C ALA A 694 -5.38 8.84 -33.33
N GLY A 695 -4.08 9.08 -33.07
CA GLY A 695 -3.10 9.56 -34.06
C GLY A 695 -2.36 8.45 -34.82
N GLU A 696 -2.14 7.29 -34.18
CA GLU A 696 -1.25 6.24 -34.70
C GLU A 696 -1.89 5.42 -35.86
N LEU A 697 -3.21 5.52 -36.02
CA LEU A 697 -4.02 4.77 -36.98
C LEU A 697 -3.85 5.17 -38.47
N THR A 698 -2.80 5.92 -38.83
CA THR A 698 -2.62 6.49 -40.18
C THR A 698 -1.48 5.85 -40.98
N LEU A 699 -0.59 5.06 -40.37
CA LEU A 699 0.66 4.58 -41.01
C LEU A 699 1.02 3.10 -40.73
N ALA A 700 0.12 2.15 -41.05
CA ALA A 700 0.49 0.74 -41.22
C ALA A 700 -0.49 -0.03 -42.12
N ALA A 701 -0.20 -0.09 -43.43
CA ALA A 701 -0.85 -1.03 -44.35
C ALA A 701 0.23 -1.91 -45.01
N GLY A 702 0.50 -3.08 -44.43
CA GLY A 702 1.49 -4.04 -44.91
C GLY A 702 1.34 -5.36 -44.16
N GLY A 703 0.98 -6.44 -44.86
CA GLY A 703 0.51 -7.67 -44.22
C GLY A 703 1.50 -8.83 -44.18
N LYS A 704 0.99 -9.97 -43.69
CA LYS A 704 1.55 -11.34 -43.70
C LYS A 704 2.56 -11.73 -42.61
N GLU A 705 2.04 -12.04 -41.42
CA GLU A 705 2.65 -13.10 -40.56
C GLU A 705 1.60 -13.96 -39.82
N LEU A 706 0.43 -14.18 -40.42
CA LEU A 706 -0.72 -14.84 -39.77
C LEU A 706 -1.12 -16.16 -40.48
N GLU A 707 -0.13 -16.93 -40.95
CA GLU A 707 -0.34 -18.20 -41.69
C GLU A 707 0.49 -19.40 -41.16
N ARG A 708 1.24 -19.28 -40.05
CA ARG A 708 2.23 -20.32 -39.64
C ARG A 708 1.99 -21.06 -38.32
N MET A 709 1.01 -20.68 -37.49
CA MET A 709 0.73 -21.35 -36.21
C MET A 709 -0.58 -22.16 -36.20
N ALA A 710 -1.06 -22.57 -37.38
CA ALA A 710 -2.34 -23.27 -37.57
C ALA A 710 -2.26 -24.82 -37.51
N ASN A 711 -1.10 -25.40 -37.15
CA ASN A 711 -0.86 -26.85 -37.17
C ASN A 711 -0.81 -27.49 -35.77
N MET A 712 -2.01 -27.93 -35.35
CA MET A 712 -2.38 -29.10 -34.53
C MET A 712 -1.36 -30.28 -34.40
N PRO A 713 -1.56 -31.27 -33.47
CA PRO A 713 -2.70 -31.50 -32.54
C PRO A 713 -2.31 -31.87 -31.07
N SER A 714 -3.34 -32.13 -30.25
CA SER A 714 -3.28 -32.78 -28.92
C SER A 714 -3.77 -34.25 -28.94
N ASN A 715 -3.57 -34.99 -27.84
CA ASN A 715 -4.27 -36.24 -27.43
C ASN A 715 -4.08 -36.39 -25.89
N LEU A 716 -5.11 -36.65 -25.06
CA LEU A 716 -5.78 -37.93 -24.71
C LEU A 716 -4.87 -38.90 -23.90
N ASP A 717 -5.31 -39.60 -22.83
CA ASP A 717 -6.68 -39.78 -22.28
C ASP A 717 -6.73 -40.13 -20.75
N THR A 718 -7.93 -40.43 -20.22
CA THR A 718 -8.27 -40.60 -18.77
C THR A 718 -8.38 -42.05 -18.25
N SER A 719 -8.17 -42.30 -16.92
CA SER A 719 -9.01 -43.24 -16.10
C SER A 719 -8.61 -43.46 -14.61
N SER A 720 -9.62 -43.51 -13.71
CA SER A 720 -9.77 -44.39 -12.50
C SER A 720 -8.87 -44.32 -11.24
N LEU A 721 -9.20 -44.89 -10.04
CA LEU A 721 -10.47 -45.02 -9.25
C LEU A 721 -10.23 -45.46 -7.75
N VAL A 722 -10.77 -44.71 -6.77
CA VAL A 722 -11.55 -45.17 -5.56
C VAL A 722 -10.92 -45.78 -4.26
N SER A 723 -11.23 -45.10 -3.13
CA SER A 723 -11.34 -45.58 -1.71
C SER A 723 -10.06 -45.88 -0.90
N LYS A 724 -9.99 -45.83 0.45
CA LYS A 724 -10.99 -45.66 1.56
C LYS A 724 -10.44 -44.61 2.58
N LYS A 725 -11.19 -43.61 3.04
CA LYS A 725 -12.08 -43.58 4.24
C LYS A 725 -11.42 -43.92 5.61
N ALA A 726 -11.24 -42.88 6.44
CA ALA A 726 -11.07 -42.92 7.90
C ALA A 726 -12.08 -41.95 8.58
N SER A 727 -12.11 -41.85 9.91
CA SER A 727 -13.12 -41.14 10.72
C SER A 727 -13.01 -39.61 10.69
N VAL A 728 -14.13 -38.93 11.02
CA VAL A 728 -14.35 -37.50 10.75
C VAL A 728 -14.14 -36.57 11.96
N GLU A 729 -14.47 -37.02 13.17
CA GLU A 729 -14.71 -36.11 14.32
C GLU A 729 -13.44 -35.65 15.07
N GLU A 730 -12.27 -36.29 14.87
CA GLU A 730 -11.01 -35.87 15.53
C GLU A 730 -10.16 -34.90 14.69
N LEU A 731 -10.46 -34.75 13.38
CA LEU A 731 -9.69 -33.87 12.48
C LEU A 731 -10.19 -32.42 12.47
N GLU A 732 -11.49 -32.20 12.70
CA GLU A 732 -12.11 -30.86 12.68
C GLU A 732 -11.55 -29.92 13.77
N ALA A 733 -10.97 -30.46 14.84
CA ALA A 733 -10.32 -29.69 15.91
C ALA A 733 -8.86 -29.27 15.59
N ARG A 734 -8.28 -29.73 14.48
CA ARG A 734 -6.87 -29.44 14.09
C ARG A 734 -6.68 -28.94 12.66
N MET A 735 -7.70 -28.99 11.79
CA MET A 735 -7.59 -28.61 10.37
C MET A 735 -8.48 -27.43 9.97
N ASP A 736 -8.64 -26.41 10.81
CA ASP A 736 -9.20 -25.11 10.41
C ASP A 736 -8.05 -24.20 9.93
N LEU A 737 -7.44 -24.55 8.78
CA LEU A 737 -6.31 -23.85 8.13
C LEU A 737 -6.68 -22.45 7.56
N ILE A 738 -7.70 -21.82 8.12
CA ILE A 738 -8.13 -20.46 7.81
C ILE A 738 -7.86 -19.59 9.04
N ALA A 739 -6.57 -19.40 9.32
CA ALA A 739 -6.09 -18.34 10.19
C ALA A 739 -6.31 -16.98 9.51
N PHE A 740 -7.56 -16.52 9.48
CA PHE A 740 -7.85 -15.09 9.36
C PHE A 740 -7.46 -14.42 10.68
N ASP A 741 -6.16 -14.17 10.82
CA ASP A 741 -5.65 -13.26 11.83
C ASP A 741 -6.24 -11.87 11.58
N SER A 742 -6.64 -11.20 12.67
CA SER A 742 -7.23 -9.86 12.56
C SER A 742 -6.15 -8.87 12.11
N PRO A 743 -6.31 -8.16 10.98
CA PRO A 743 -5.26 -7.29 10.43
C PRO A 743 -5.01 -6.01 11.26
N PHE A 744 -5.64 -5.87 12.43
CA PHE A 744 -5.67 -4.63 13.21
C PHE A 744 -5.00 -4.67 14.60
N VAL A 745 -4.46 -5.82 15.03
CA VAL A 745 -3.46 -5.87 16.11
C VAL A 745 -2.43 -6.96 15.80
N SER A 746 -1.17 -6.56 15.59
CA SER A 746 -0.05 -7.50 15.52
C SER A 746 0.18 -8.14 16.88
N ASP A 747 -0.24 -9.39 17.04
CA ASP A 747 0.14 -10.23 18.19
C ASP A 747 1.44 -10.98 17.90
N PRO A 748 2.36 -11.09 18.89
CA PRO A 748 3.49 -12.00 18.78
C PRO A 748 3.00 -13.44 18.88
N LEU A 749 3.64 -14.35 18.16
CA LEU A 749 3.38 -15.79 18.25
C LEU A 749 3.54 -16.27 19.70
N GLU A 750 2.51 -16.91 20.26
CA GLU A 750 2.66 -17.64 21.52
C GLU A 750 3.58 -18.85 21.25
N ALA A 751 4.81 -18.79 21.74
CA ALA A 751 5.77 -19.87 21.63
C ALA A 751 5.33 -21.08 22.48
N THR A 752 4.52 -21.96 21.89
CA THR A 752 4.36 -23.33 22.36
C THR A 752 5.74 -23.97 22.48
N SER A 753 5.99 -24.67 23.58
CA SER A 753 7.35 -25.03 24.02
C SER A 753 7.98 -26.18 23.23
N GLU A 754 8.38 -25.91 21.98
CA GLU A 754 9.34 -26.71 21.23
C GLU A 754 10.56 -25.84 20.89
N ALA A 755 11.65 -26.05 21.63
CA ALA A 755 12.90 -25.34 21.45
C ALA A 755 13.82 -26.10 20.48
N ASP A 756 13.58 -25.92 19.18
CA ASP A 756 14.56 -26.22 18.13
C ASP A 756 15.03 -24.87 17.54
N THR A 757 16.29 -24.52 17.77
CA THR A 757 16.91 -23.34 17.14
C THR A 757 17.32 -23.69 15.72
N ASP A 758 16.74 -23.03 14.71
CA ASP A 758 17.26 -23.08 13.34
C ASP A 758 18.55 -22.26 13.23
N SER A 759 19.66 -22.88 13.65
CA SER A 759 20.89 -22.78 12.88
C SER A 759 20.80 -23.79 11.73
N GLU A 760 21.10 -23.33 10.50
CA GLU A 760 21.12 -24.21 9.33
C GLU A 760 22.20 -25.29 9.48
N LEU A 761 21.79 -26.48 9.95
CA LEU A 761 22.63 -27.66 10.00
C LEU A 761 22.73 -28.25 8.59
N ASP A 762 23.80 -27.89 7.88
CA ASP A 762 24.11 -28.41 6.55
C ASP A 762 24.13 -29.95 6.54
N VAL A 763 23.06 -30.52 5.97
CA VAL A 763 22.85 -31.95 5.84
C VAL A 763 23.84 -32.58 4.86
N GLU A 764 24.41 -31.82 3.92
CA GLU A 764 25.46 -32.31 3.02
C GLU A 764 26.80 -32.42 3.76
N HIS A 765 27.15 -31.42 4.58
CA HIS A 765 28.31 -31.50 5.47
C HIS A 765 28.18 -32.66 6.45
N LEU A 766 27.03 -32.77 7.16
CA LEU A 766 26.75 -33.88 8.09
C LEU A 766 26.70 -35.26 7.43
N TRP A 767 26.27 -35.35 6.17
CA TRP A 767 26.30 -36.61 5.42
C TRP A 767 27.72 -37.05 5.05
N ASN A 768 28.66 -36.11 4.96
CA ASN A 768 30.04 -36.34 4.53
C ASN A 768 31.07 -36.37 5.69
N SER A 769 30.76 -35.80 6.86
CA SER A 769 31.69 -35.69 8.01
C SER A 769 31.67 -36.87 8.99
N VAL A 770 31.27 -38.07 8.54
CA VAL A 770 31.01 -39.23 9.43
C VAL A 770 31.98 -40.37 9.13
N GLU A 771 32.97 -40.53 10.02
CA GLU A 771 33.92 -41.66 10.08
C GLU A 771 33.77 -42.45 11.40
N ASP A 772 34.44 -43.61 11.51
CA ASP A 772 34.12 -44.66 12.50
C ASP A 772 34.52 -44.34 13.95
N GLY A 773 33.60 -44.54 14.92
CA GLY A 773 33.83 -44.36 16.36
C GLY A 773 32.74 -44.97 17.28
N ASP A 774 33.14 -45.50 18.44
CA ASP A 774 32.34 -46.45 19.25
C ASP A 774 32.04 -45.92 20.69
N SER A 775 30.76 -45.81 21.10
CA SER A 775 30.30 -45.66 22.52
C SER A 775 28.76 -45.79 22.60
N TRP A 776 28.12 -45.97 23.78
CA TRP A 776 26.71 -46.45 23.94
C TRP A 776 25.71 -45.51 24.66
N GLY A 777 24.40 -45.55 24.32
CA GLY A 777 23.29 -44.89 25.07
C GLY A 777 22.19 -44.19 24.22
N GLN A 778 20.92 -44.60 24.38
CA GLN A 778 19.59 -44.07 23.91
C GLN A 778 19.42 -43.10 22.70
N ILE A 779 18.38 -43.35 21.87
CA ILE A 779 18.16 -42.75 20.52
C ILE A 779 17.05 -41.68 20.51
N ARG A 780 17.23 -40.62 19.68
CA ARG A 780 16.25 -39.58 19.28
C ARG A 780 16.15 -39.52 17.74
N LEU A 781 14.97 -39.15 17.21
CA LEU A 781 14.69 -39.05 15.78
C LEU A 781 14.30 -37.61 15.39
N ARG A 782 14.79 -37.12 14.24
CA ARG A 782 14.34 -35.88 13.56
C ARG A 782 14.09 -36.19 12.08
N VAL A 783 12.91 -35.88 11.56
CA VAL A 783 12.51 -36.16 10.16
C VAL A 783 12.51 -34.85 9.37
N ILE A 784 13.03 -34.87 8.15
CA ILE A 784 13.12 -33.73 7.23
C ILE A 784 12.37 -34.10 5.94
N SER A 785 11.46 -33.21 5.49
CA SER A 785 10.59 -33.49 4.34
C SER A 785 11.36 -33.79 3.05
N ALA A 786 10.68 -34.48 2.13
CA ALA A 786 11.17 -34.72 0.79
C ALA A 786 11.42 -33.42 0.00
N ASP A 787 10.67 -32.34 0.30
CA ASP A 787 10.70 -31.07 -0.44
C ASP A 787 11.97 -30.22 -0.21
N VAL A 788 12.71 -30.50 0.86
CA VAL A 788 13.85 -29.67 1.30
C VAL A 788 15.15 -30.09 0.57
N PRO A 789 15.98 -29.17 0.05
CA PRO A 789 17.33 -29.49 -0.45
C PRO A 789 18.24 -30.08 0.64
N PRO A 790 19.40 -30.68 0.31
CA PRO A 790 20.00 -30.84 -1.03
C PRO A 790 19.47 -32.05 -1.83
N PHE A 791 18.53 -32.83 -1.27
CA PHE A 791 18.01 -34.06 -1.91
C PHE A 791 16.48 -34.02 -2.02
N ILE A 792 15.97 -33.23 -2.97
CA ILE A 792 14.53 -33.10 -3.21
C ILE A 792 13.97 -34.43 -3.75
N GLY A 793 12.86 -34.90 -3.19
CA GLY A 793 12.23 -36.20 -3.50
C GLY A 793 12.70 -37.38 -2.64
N ASP A 794 13.68 -37.19 -1.74
CA ASP A 794 14.07 -38.19 -0.73
C ASP A 794 13.63 -37.72 0.65
N LEU A 795 12.93 -38.54 1.43
CA LEU A 795 12.72 -38.28 2.86
C LEU A 795 14.04 -38.52 3.61
N LYS A 796 14.45 -37.61 4.49
CA LYS A 796 15.67 -37.75 5.30
C LYS A 796 15.30 -37.90 6.77
N ILE A 797 15.90 -38.87 7.46
CA ILE A 797 15.74 -39.08 8.90
C ILE A 797 17.12 -39.04 9.53
N ILE A 798 17.30 -38.13 10.49
CA ILE A 798 18.49 -38.05 11.34
C ILE A 798 18.16 -38.78 12.64
N ILE A 799 18.99 -39.78 12.95
CA ILE A 799 18.92 -40.65 14.11
C ILE A 799 20.11 -40.29 14.99
N SER A 800 19.89 -39.43 15.97
CA SER A 800 20.92 -39.04 16.95
C SER A 800 20.79 -39.87 18.22
N ARG A 801 21.83 -39.91 19.04
CA ARG A 801 21.74 -40.42 20.41
C ARG A 801 21.85 -39.28 21.41
N THR A 802 21.18 -39.42 22.55
CA THR A 802 21.06 -38.33 23.54
C THR A 802 22.39 -38.02 24.22
N ASP A 803 23.23 -39.04 24.36
CA ASP A 803 24.42 -39.02 25.24
C ASP A 803 25.73 -38.94 24.44
N GLY A 804 25.69 -38.48 23.18
CA GLY A 804 26.90 -38.25 22.38
C GLY A 804 26.68 -37.70 20.96
N PRO A 805 27.74 -37.19 20.30
CA PRO A 805 27.66 -36.59 18.97
C PRO A 805 27.54 -37.62 17.82
N THR A 806 27.26 -38.89 18.14
CA THR A 806 27.14 -39.95 17.13
C THR A 806 25.77 -39.90 16.48
N HIS A 807 25.76 -39.79 15.14
CA HIS A 807 24.55 -39.65 14.34
C HIS A 807 24.54 -40.69 13.20
N ALA A 808 23.37 -41.26 12.96
CA ALA A 808 23.03 -42.01 11.76
C ALA A 808 22.10 -41.14 10.88
N VAL A 809 22.28 -41.18 9.57
CA VAL A 809 21.40 -40.51 8.62
C VAL A 809 20.87 -41.55 7.63
N LEU A 810 19.55 -41.66 7.58
CA LEU A 810 18.80 -42.53 6.70
C LEU A 810 18.12 -41.68 5.63
N ARG A 811 18.34 -42.02 4.36
CA ARG A 811 17.56 -41.50 3.22
C ARG A 811 16.62 -42.58 2.71
N LEU A 812 15.37 -42.21 2.49
CA LEU A 812 14.29 -43.07 2.00
C LEU A 812 13.78 -42.49 0.68
N ARG A 813 13.68 -43.34 -0.35
CA ARG A 813 13.12 -43.02 -1.65
C ARG A 813 12.05 -44.05 -2.00
N GLU A 814 10.87 -43.57 -2.35
CA GLU A 814 9.77 -44.41 -2.86
C GLU A 814 10.14 -44.97 -4.26
N SER A 815 9.69 -46.18 -4.55
CA SER A 815 9.90 -46.87 -5.82
C SER A 815 8.58 -47.45 -6.32
N ASP A 816 8.37 -47.50 -7.63
CA ASP A 816 7.08 -47.81 -8.28
C ASP A 816 6.54 -49.24 -8.05
N GLU A 817 7.26 -50.08 -7.30
CA GLU A 817 6.94 -51.48 -6.99
C GLU A 817 6.59 -51.68 -5.50
N ASP A 818 5.81 -50.76 -4.91
CA ASP A 818 5.37 -50.74 -3.49
C ASP A 818 6.52 -50.99 -2.47
N SER A 819 7.74 -50.56 -2.80
CA SER A 819 8.96 -50.82 -2.04
C SER A 819 9.79 -49.56 -1.82
N CYS A 820 10.41 -49.44 -0.64
CA CYS A 820 11.19 -48.26 -0.27
C CYS A 820 12.70 -48.54 -0.36
N LEU A 821 13.39 -47.79 -1.23
CA LEU A 821 14.84 -47.86 -1.39
C LEU A 821 15.52 -46.96 -0.35
N TRP A 822 16.12 -47.57 0.67
CA TRP A 822 16.79 -46.86 1.76
C TRP A 822 18.32 -46.88 1.69
N ARG A 823 18.95 -45.81 2.17
CA ARG A 823 20.41 -45.66 2.29
C ARG A 823 20.79 -45.10 3.66
N LEU A 824 21.53 -45.89 4.44
CA LEU A 824 21.99 -45.55 5.79
C LEU A 824 23.50 -45.25 5.82
N ARG A 825 23.88 -44.02 6.24
CA ARG A 825 25.23 -43.69 6.72
C ARG A 825 25.22 -43.57 8.25
N CYS A 826 26.26 -44.07 8.89
CA CYS A 826 26.45 -44.01 10.34
C CYS A 826 27.91 -44.40 10.66
N GLY A 827 28.56 -43.68 11.57
CA GLY A 827 29.93 -43.94 12.04
C GLY A 827 30.01 -44.83 13.29
N ASP A 828 28.87 -45.21 13.88
CA ASP A 828 28.80 -46.20 14.94
C ASP A 828 28.39 -47.55 14.32
N ALA A 829 29.31 -48.52 14.31
CA ALA A 829 29.10 -49.82 13.68
C ALA A 829 27.97 -50.63 14.34
N ARG A 830 27.67 -50.37 15.62
CA ARG A 830 26.66 -51.07 16.41
C ARG A 830 25.29 -50.47 16.17
N LEU A 831 25.17 -49.13 16.26
CA LEU A 831 23.97 -48.40 15.88
C LEU A 831 23.59 -48.67 14.42
N ARG A 832 24.57 -48.75 13.51
CA ARG A 832 24.36 -49.15 12.11
C ARG A 832 23.80 -50.57 11.97
N THR A 833 24.12 -51.47 12.89
CA THR A 833 23.62 -52.86 12.90
C THR A 833 22.22 -52.92 13.49
N GLU A 834 21.94 -52.22 14.60
CA GLU A 834 20.62 -52.12 15.20
C GLU A 834 19.58 -51.47 14.26
N VAL A 835 19.92 -50.35 13.64
CA VAL A 835 19.02 -49.68 12.67
C VAL A 835 18.79 -50.55 11.44
N LYS A 836 19.81 -51.28 10.96
CA LYS A 836 19.62 -52.27 9.89
C LYS A 836 18.69 -53.40 10.29
N GLN A 837 18.84 -53.93 11.51
CA GLN A 837 18.02 -55.03 11.99
C GLN A 837 16.56 -54.60 12.15
N MET A 838 16.29 -53.41 12.71
CA MET A 838 14.92 -52.90 12.78
C MET A 838 14.31 -52.64 11.39
N LEU A 839 15.11 -52.28 10.39
CA LEU A 839 14.69 -52.15 8.97
C LEU A 839 14.54 -53.50 8.24
N THR A 840 14.81 -54.64 8.87
CA THR A 840 14.61 -55.99 8.29
C THR A 840 13.65 -56.87 9.10
N ASP A 841 13.59 -56.74 10.43
CA ASP A 841 12.77 -57.57 11.31
C ASP A 841 11.25 -57.33 11.12
N GLU A 842 10.84 -56.25 10.46
CA GLU A 842 9.43 -56.03 10.07
C GLU A 842 8.97 -56.89 8.87
N VAL A 843 9.89 -57.43 8.06
CA VAL A 843 9.55 -58.27 6.89
C VAL A 843 9.01 -59.65 7.32
N ASP A 844 9.44 -60.17 8.46
CA ASP A 844 9.00 -61.47 9.01
C ASP A 844 7.81 -61.35 10.00
N ARG A 845 7.09 -60.21 10.01
CA ARG A 845 5.96 -59.95 10.94
C ARG A 845 4.69 -59.31 10.33
N ALA A 846 4.59 -59.28 8.99
CA ALA A 846 3.39 -58.85 8.25
C ALA A 846 2.49 -60.05 7.85
#